data_AF-A0A2W2DFI6-F1
#
_entry.id   AF-A0A2W2DFI6-F1
#
_cell.length_a   1.000
_cell.length_b   1.000
_cell.length_c   1.000
_cell.angle_alpha   90.00
_cell.angle_beta   90.00
_cell.angle_gamma   90.00
#
_symmetry.space_group_name_H-M   'P 1'
#
loop_
_entity.id
_entity.type
_entity.pdbx_description
1 polymer ?
#
loop_
_entity_poly.entity_id
_entity_poly.type
_entity_poly.pdbx_seq_one_letter_code
_entity_poly.pdbx_strand_id
1 'polypeptide(L)'
;MTRRTRRQAAAALTATLTATVALGPGPGATAAPSGTAPGPQLFTDDFSAGLTRWRALTGALTEWTATTAEFPYVSVDTRNQPSGRYIAPVTPVDLPDAYELRTRVRVEATTDSPTVSVLTDFQEPYAVTQNNLAAQLAGWSGVQVSRPVTRTVCRGPAPLRQGEWHELVIRRANGISVVEVDAQRVAVVDSPTAGGTIGLGVYHARASFAAVAVHGLTAVPDGHPTTASGCSWTGPGEPDADQPVLVNQSGYNLGQAKRFTAPRAADGDPFRVVDAAGTVRHSGTVRGQVGDFTGFEPADAGPYTVVVDGAAGTGESVPFGVGADWIERVSYRRAVQFMTDVRCYYGDFSRMVHGGTDPQNCYLGVGWRDSHQMSFELPALVDMYLANPSAFAQITDPDARYVGLPVQLPADTPEIVRLIHWAVEVYLDGRVNHTLLKEQLAAFLYAYPYLARYVPREVYERARDYLFGIWDDPAKDRFAWYDTTPHTADLLQVYTQVGSGKGELPPGHSVWPNVMMYEVATREGRADADRYLAAARAQAAWLVEHLDVTDPTVTKGQRQGEYHLVTGLARLLEQHPDQAPSGTREFIRDWAEVVAERSDNLWDFRRYSADRWTIPPFTGGGSASDPNETGNVAGFAAPALAAARVLGDDPLAARLRQVAVAHVDNIFGRNPTGRHASYRGPTEQWGFEGVERGWYSEFQGGAGRLQGSRGVLDGSPKNGHYPYHPEVGNIGHSEGWVTVNSAWNEALAWRAVDVTQVRVVDAAGAVVDRVPEGTRPAVRLTAPLNFDPTALDRAEVQVRVGEDGIPRRLAVVQDGPNATTYRAELDLAAIGARLGDTVTVSYGYGYFAQETTVTVTAPLCQGLPATVVGTDGADRLVGTAGDDVIVGRAGDDVIAGRGGDDVICGGDGADRLAGGPGDDVLLGGAGPDVVAGGPGDDRLYGGADEDVVAGGAGSDVTDQAGPEA
;
A
#
# COMPACT_ATOMS: atom_id res chain seq x y z
N MET A 1 48.57 -20.60 34.96
CA MET A 1 49.17 -19.95 36.16
C MET A 1 48.08 -19.65 37.18
N THR A 2 48.44 -19.40 38.45
CA THR A 2 47.58 -19.56 39.62
C THR A 2 46.67 -18.37 39.95
N ARG A 3 45.45 -18.70 40.45
CA ARG A 3 44.52 -17.77 41.10
C ARG A 3 45.18 -17.06 42.29
N ARG A 4 44.87 -15.77 42.52
CA ARG A 4 44.91 -15.16 43.87
C ARG A 4 43.70 -14.25 44.11
N THR A 5 42.98 -14.60 45.17
CA THR A 5 41.81 -13.91 45.71
C THR A 5 42.19 -12.66 46.52
N ARG A 6 41.27 -11.68 46.60
CA ARG A 6 41.11 -10.77 47.76
C ARG A 6 39.86 -9.89 47.62
N ARG A 7 38.74 -10.30 48.23
CA ARG A 7 37.70 -9.39 48.78
C ARG A 7 37.00 -10.06 49.96
N GLN A 8 37.40 -9.68 51.17
CA GLN A 8 36.56 -9.71 52.36
C GLN A 8 37.09 -8.63 53.32
N ALA A 9 36.25 -7.62 53.56
CA ALA A 9 36.28 -6.76 54.72
C ALA A 9 34.83 -6.34 54.94
N ALA A 10 34.26 -6.72 56.07
CA ALA A 10 32.91 -6.38 56.49
C ALA A 10 32.97 -5.61 57.81
N ALA A 11 31.80 -5.18 58.30
CA ALA A 11 31.57 -4.34 59.49
C ALA A 11 31.77 -2.83 59.23
N ALA A 12 30.89 -1.92 59.70
CA ALA A 12 29.63 -2.12 60.42
C ALA A 12 28.63 -0.98 60.16
N LEU A 13 27.34 -1.32 60.14
CA LEU A 13 26.21 -0.42 60.39
C LEU A 13 25.10 -1.27 61.03
N THR A 14 24.64 -0.87 62.21
CA THR A 14 23.81 -1.72 63.08
C THR A 14 22.55 -0.98 63.50
N ALA A 15 21.39 -1.58 63.21
CA ALA A 15 20.04 -1.26 63.74
C ALA A 15 19.48 0.16 63.42
N THR A 16 18.18 0.36 63.10
CA THR A 16 16.99 -0.51 62.95
C THR A 16 16.03 0.29 62.03
N LEU A 17 15.35 -0.27 61.03
CA LEU A 17 14.28 -1.28 61.10
C LEU A 17 14.34 -2.22 59.89
N THR A 18 14.36 -3.54 60.13
CA THR A 18 14.26 -4.57 59.08
C THR A 18 12.91 -5.27 59.15
N ALA A 19 11.96 -4.88 58.29
CA ALA A 19 10.73 -5.64 58.05
C ALA A 19 10.99 -6.80 57.08
N THR A 20 11.82 -7.76 57.51
CA THR A 20 12.05 -9.00 56.73
C THR A 20 10.96 -10.01 57.07
N VAL A 21 9.92 -10.10 56.25
CA VAL A 21 8.88 -11.13 56.41
C VAL A 21 9.43 -12.46 55.87
N ALA A 22 9.98 -13.27 56.76
CA ALA A 22 10.45 -14.62 56.46
C ALA A 22 9.65 -15.66 57.26
N LEU A 23 9.08 -16.64 56.55
CA LEU A 23 8.43 -17.81 57.13
C LEU A 23 9.24 -19.05 56.77
N GLY A 24 9.61 -19.85 57.78
CA GLY A 24 10.33 -21.11 57.62
C GLY A 24 9.94 -22.13 58.70
N PRO A 25 9.96 -23.43 58.41
CA PRO A 25 9.57 -24.46 59.36
C PRO A 25 10.69 -24.75 60.37
N GLY A 26 10.32 -24.92 61.64
CA GLY A 26 11.23 -25.43 62.68
C GLY A 26 11.55 -26.93 62.52
N PRO A 27 12.65 -27.42 63.11
CA PRO A 27 13.10 -28.79 62.90
C PRO A 27 12.25 -29.81 63.68
N GLY A 28 11.48 -30.62 62.94
CA GLY A 28 10.95 -31.90 63.43
C GLY A 28 9.50 -31.89 63.91
N ALA A 29 8.56 -32.21 63.00
CA ALA A 29 7.30 -32.86 63.34
C ALA A 29 6.78 -33.66 62.14
N THR A 30 6.49 -34.95 62.35
CA THR A 30 5.78 -35.80 61.38
C THR A 30 4.27 -35.51 61.38
N ALA A 31 3.61 -35.79 60.24
CA ALA A 31 2.16 -35.94 60.01
C ALA A 31 1.19 -35.42 61.10
N ALA A 32 0.39 -34.41 60.73
CA ALA A 32 -0.59 -33.76 61.60
C ALA A 32 -1.70 -34.67 62.12
N PRO A 33 -2.23 -34.37 63.32
CA PRO A 33 -3.63 -34.57 63.66
C PRO A 33 -4.40 -33.24 63.68
N SER A 34 -5.70 -33.32 63.44
CA SER A 34 -6.65 -32.20 63.35
C SER A 34 -6.88 -31.46 64.68
N GLY A 35 -6.90 -30.12 64.63
CA GLY A 35 -7.60 -29.29 65.63
C GLY A 35 -6.81 -28.11 66.19
N THR A 36 -7.50 -26.97 66.29
CA THR A 36 -7.16 -25.72 67.02
C THR A 36 -6.02 -24.81 66.52
N ALA A 37 -6.45 -23.58 66.14
CA ALA A 37 -5.75 -22.29 66.13
C ALA A 37 -4.43 -22.13 65.32
N PRO A 38 -4.47 -21.45 64.14
CA PRO A 38 -3.29 -20.84 63.54
C PRO A 38 -2.78 -19.66 64.38
N GLY A 39 -1.47 -19.41 64.35
CA GLY A 39 -0.82 -18.24 64.97
C GLY A 39 -1.12 -16.91 64.25
N PRO A 40 -0.45 -15.81 64.65
CA PRO A 40 -0.77 -14.47 64.15
C PRO A 40 -0.66 -14.39 62.63
N GLN A 41 -1.75 -13.96 61.99
CA GLN A 41 -1.82 -13.79 60.55
C GLN A 41 -0.91 -12.63 60.10
N LEU A 42 -0.44 -12.69 58.84
CA LEU A 42 0.44 -11.68 58.25
C LEU A 42 -0.20 -10.87 57.10
N PHE A 43 -1.46 -11.18 56.70
CA PHE A 43 -2.28 -10.54 55.64
C PHE A 43 -3.79 -10.58 56.05
N THR A 44 -4.51 -9.44 56.13
CA THR A 44 -5.93 -9.34 56.58
C THR A 44 -6.78 -8.43 55.69
N ASP A 45 -8.07 -8.74 55.60
CA ASP A 45 -9.04 -8.09 54.70
C ASP A 45 -9.82 -6.94 55.37
N ASP A 46 -9.96 -5.79 54.69
CA ASP A 46 -11.29 -5.25 54.28
C ASP A 46 -11.18 -4.10 53.25
N PHE A 47 -12.02 -4.13 52.20
CA PHE A 47 -12.54 -2.94 51.50
C PHE A 47 -13.66 -3.34 50.52
N SER A 48 -14.72 -2.52 50.39
CA SER A 48 -15.71 -2.69 49.31
C SER A 48 -16.29 -1.38 48.77
N ALA A 49 -15.99 -1.11 47.49
CA ALA A 49 -16.84 -0.51 46.44
C ALA A 49 -16.00 0.35 45.46
N GLY A 50 -16.04 0.08 44.16
CA GLY A 50 -15.34 0.90 43.16
C GLY A 50 -15.32 0.35 41.74
N LEU A 51 -14.32 -0.41 41.29
CA LEU A 51 -13.57 -1.50 41.96
C LEU A 51 -14.43 -2.66 42.50
N THR A 52 -15.75 -2.62 42.31
CA THR A 52 -16.74 -3.52 42.94
C THR A 52 -16.63 -5.00 42.58
N ARG A 53 -15.70 -5.43 41.73
CA ARG A 53 -15.66 -6.82 41.27
C ARG A 53 -14.51 -7.67 41.83
N TRP A 54 -13.38 -7.09 42.25
CA TRP A 54 -12.21 -7.86 42.73
C TRP A 54 -12.55 -8.53 44.08
N ARG A 55 -12.62 -9.87 44.10
CA ARG A 55 -13.07 -10.64 45.28
C ARG A 55 -11.88 -11.06 46.14
N ALA A 56 -11.93 -10.71 47.43
CA ALA A 56 -11.12 -11.35 48.46
C ALA A 56 -11.43 -12.87 48.56
N LEU A 57 -10.47 -13.63 49.08
CA LEU A 57 -10.62 -15.07 49.35
C LEU A 57 -11.06 -15.27 50.80
N THR A 58 -12.35 -15.51 51.04
CA THR A 58 -12.83 -15.96 52.35
C THR A 58 -12.65 -17.48 52.49
N GLY A 59 -11.80 -17.88 53.44
CA GLY A 59 -11.62 -19.29 53.81
C GLY A 59 -10.22 -19.60 54.33
N ALA A 60 -10.12 -20.56 55.26
CA ALA A 60 -8.83 -21.07 55.71
C ALA A 60 -8.19 -21.91 54.58
N LEU A 61 -7.20 -21.33 53.89
CA LEU A 61 -6.43 -22.04 52.86
C LEU A 61 -5.33 -22.86 53.53
N THR A 62 -5.62 -24.15 53.75
CA THR A 62 -4.75 -25.10 54.44
C THR A 62 -3.64 -25.72 53.59
N GLU A 63 -3.53 -25.37 52.31
CA GLU A 63 -2.48 -25.93 51.42
C GLU A 63 -1.70 -24.84 50.67
N TRP A 64 -0.45 -24.65 51.11
CA TRP A 64 0.59 -23.97 50.35
C TRP A 64 1.25 -24.97 49.41
N THR A 65 1.01 -24.90 48.09
CA THR A 65 1.75 -25.70 47.10
C THR A 65 3.06 -25.01 46.71
N ALA A 66 4.02 -25.03 47.65
CA ALA A 66 5.40 -24.68 47.37
C ALA A 66 6.08 -25.80 46.54
N THR A 67 6.16 -25.62 45.21
CA THR A 67 6.83 -26.58 44.32
C THR A 67 7.71 -25.91 43.27
N THR A 68 8.89 -25.43 43.68
CA THR A 68 10.20 -25.92 43.22
C THR A 68 11.31 -25.42 44.17
N ALA A 69 12.42 -26.15 44.24
CA ALA A 69 13.28 -26.21 45.44
C ALA A 69 14.28 -25.05 45.66
N GLU A 70 14.03 -23.83 45.14
CA GLU A 70 14.96 -22.70 45.33
C GLU A 70 14.36 -21.42 45.93
N PHE A 71 13.09 -21.04 45.69
CA PHE A 71 12.50 -19.83 46.28
C PHE A 71 10.98 -19.95 46.57
N PRO A 72 10.47 -19.41 47.71
CA PRO A 72 9.05 -19.31 47.97
C PRO A 72 8.40 -18.18 47.15
N TYR A 73 7.23 -18.46 46.58
CA TYR A 73 6.43 -17.50 45.81
C TYR A 73 4.92 -17.74 46.02
N VAL A 74 4.10 -16.74 45.69
CA VAL A 74 2.64 -16.81 45.73
C VAL A 74 2.09 -16.69 44.31
N SER A 75 1.32 -17.68 43.86
CA SER A 75 0.58 -17.64 42.59
C SER A 75 -0.86 -17.16 42.79
N VAL A 76 -1.36 -16.34 41.86
CA VAL A 76 -2.73 -15.85 41.82
C VAL A 76 -3.27 -16.07 40.40
N ASP A 77 -4.42 -16.76 40.26
CA ASP A 77 -5.10 -16.98 38.97
C ASP A 77 -6.49 -16.32 38.98
N THR A 78 -6.69 -15.37 38.05
CA THR A 78 -7.91 -14.58 37.90
C THR A 78 -8.46 -14.61 36.48
N ARG A 79 -7.92 -15.47 35.60
CA ARG A 79 -8.33 -15.60 34.19
C ARG A 79 -9.82 -15.84 33.98
N ASN A 80 -10.42 -16.61 34.89
CA ASN A 80 -11.83 -17.03 34.87
C ASN A 80 -12.69 -16.25 35.89
N GLN A 81 -12.19 -15.14 36.45
CA GLN A 81 -12.86 -14.39 37.51
C GLN A 81 -13.50 -13.09 36.95
N PRO A 82 -14.60 -12.60 37.58
CA PRO A 82 -15.21 -11.27 37.42
C PRO A 82 -14.39 -10.02 37.09
N SER A 83 -13.08 -10.14 37.28
CA SER A 83 -12.30 -9.27 38.16
C SER A 83 -10.97 -9.92 38.53
N GLY A 84 -10.05 -9.12 39.06
CA GLY A 84 -8.79 -9.64 39.60
C GLY A 84 -8.84 -9.91 41.11
N ARG A 85 -7.64 -10.06 41.69
CA ARG A 85 -7.41 -10.17 43.14
C ARG A 85 -6.20 -9.36 43.57
N TYR A 86 -6.27 -8.76 44.77
CA TYR A 86 -5.17 -8.05 45.42
C TYR A 86 -4.75 -8.77 46.72
N ILE A 87 -3.50 -8.56 47.15
CA ILE A 87 -2.90 -9.10 48.39
C ILE A 87 -2.12 -7.97 49.08
N ALA A 88 -2.37 -7.72 50.38
CA ALA A 88 -1.69 -6.70 51.19
C ALA A 88 -1.51 -7.14 52.68
N PRO A 89 -0.43 -6.75 53.37
CA PRO A 89 -0.10 -7.21 54.74
C PRO A 89 -1.14 -6.94 55.86
N VAL A 90 -1.17 -7.78 56.92
CA VAL A 90 -1.92 -7.59 58.19
C VAL A 90 -1.40 -6.35 58.88
N THR A 91 -0.07 -6.28 58.94
CA THR A 91 0.66 -5.18 59.53
C THR A 91 1.17 -4.35 58.36
N PRO A 92 0.61 -3.16 58.11
CA PRO A 92 1.10 -2.27 57.07
C PRO A 92 2.61 -2.09 57.19
N VAL A 93 3.32 -2.23 56.07
CA VAL A 93 4.76 -2.01 56.00
C VAL A 93 4.95 -0.53 55.72
N ASP A 94 5.17 0.27 56.76
CA ASP A 94 5.37 1.71 56.62
C ASP A 94 6.65 2.00 55.79
N LEU A 95 6.45 2.47 54.54
CA LEU A 95 7.53 2.76 53.62
C LEU A 95 8.17 4.13 53.95
N PRO A 96 9.48 4.19 54.25
CA PRO A 96 10.15 5.44 54.60
C PRO A 96 10.25 6.41 53.39
N ASP A 97 10.55 7.69 53.63
CA ASP A 97 10.65 8.72 52.58
C ASP A 97 11.61 8.37 51.43
N ALA A 98 12.60 7.51 51.70
CA ALA A 98 13.45 6.91 50.68
C ALA A 98 13.62 5.39 50.92
N TYR A 99 13.36 4.59 49.88
CA TYR A 99 13.46 3.12 49.93
C TYR A 99 13.93 2.50 48.60
N GLU A 100 14.43 1.27 48.66
CA GLU A 100 14.46 0.33 47.54
C GLU A 100 13.53 -0.85 47.86
N LEU A 101 12.58 -1.13 46.98
CA LEU A 101 11.74 -2.33 46.97
C LEU A 101 12.21 -3.26 45.87
N ARG A 102 12.36 -4.55 46.17
CA ARG A 102 12.64 -5.61 45.19
C ARG A 102 11.63 -6.74 45.28
N THR A 103 11.22 -7.27 44.15
CA THR A 103 10.48 -8.54 44.04
C THR A 103 10.78 -9.20 42.68
N ARG A 104 10.30 -10.42 42.47
CA ARG A 104 10.27 -11.02 41.13
C ARG A 104 8.83 -11.35 40.74
N VAL A 105 8.49 -11.15 39.47
CA VAL A 105 7.16 -11.42 38.93
C VAL A 105 7.28 -12.36 37.74
N ARG A 106 6.38 -13.33 37.66
CA ARG A 106 6.23 -14.26 36.54
C ARG A 106 4.79 -14.30 36.11
N VAL A 107 4.49 -13.97 34.86
CA VAL A 107 3.13 -14.10 34.33
C VAL A 107 3.05 -15.41 33.55
N GLU A 108 2.28 -16.39 34.02
CA GLU A 108 2.24 -17.73 33.43
C GLU A 108 1.25 -17.85 32.26
N ALA A 109 0.01 -17.35 32.44
CA ALA A 109 -1.09 -17.56 31.48
C ALA A 109 -2.19 -16.51 31.68
N THR A 110 -3.10 -16.34 30.71
CA THR A 110 -3.91 -15.12 30.64
C THR A 110 -5.15 -15.20 29.77
N THR A 111 -6.00 -14.18 29.88
CA THR A 111 -7.16 -13.85 29.02
C THR A 111 -7.10 -12.38 28.60
N ASP A 112 -8.17 -11.85 28.01
CA ASP A 112 -8.23 -10.50 27.43
C ASP A 112 -7.88 -9.37 28.42
N SER A 113 -7.07 -8.39 27.96
CA SER A 113 -6.64 -7.22 28.75
C SER A 113 -6.11 -7.52 30.17
N PRO A 114 -5.03 -8.30 30.31
CA PRO A 114 -4.48 -8.70 31.60
C PRO A 114 -3.68 -7.57 32.26
N THR A 115 -3.60 -7.61 33.59
CA THR A 115 -2.81 -6.63 34.37
C THR A 115 -2.22 -7.27 35.61
N VAL A 116 -0.91 -7.16 35.81
CA VAL A 116 -0.22 -7.66 37.00
C VAL A 116 0.47 -6.48 37.68
N SER A 117 0.10 -6.16 38.91
CA SER A 117 0.42 -4.89 39.57
C SER A 117 1.28 -5.09 40.82
N VAL A 118 2.26 -4.22 41.01
CA VAL A 118 2.90 -3.95 42.30
C VAL A 118 2.59 -2.51 42.69
N LEU A 119 1.95 -2.34 43.85
CA LEU A 119 1.51 -1.07 44.42
C LEU A 119 2.47 -0.65 45.51
N THR A 120 2.88 0.61 45.53
CA THR A 120 3.67 1.23 46.60
C THR A 120 3.04 2.52 47.09
N ASP A 121 3.46 2.95 48.28
CA ASP A 121 2.95 4.15 48.95
C ASP A 121 1.41 4.09 49.15
N PHE A 122 0.90 2.87 49.37
CA PHE A 122 -0.54 2.54 49.44
C PHE A 122 -1.11 2.82 50.84
N GLN A 123 -2.13 3.66 51.00
CA GLN A 123 -2.62 4.10 52.32
C GLN A 123 -4.07 3.67 52.63
N GLU A 124 -4.41 3.64 53.92
CA GLU A 124 -5.77 3.38 54.40
C GLU A 124 -6.61 4.66 54.56
N PRO A 125 -7.94 4.61 54.35
CA PRO A 125 -8.67 3.51 53.74
C PRO A 125 -8.32 3.38 52.25
N TYR A 126 -8.20 2.14 51.76
CA TYR A 126 -7.62 1.76 50.47
C TYR A 126 -8.39 2.26 49.23
N ALA A 127 -8.42 3.57 49.03
CA ALA A 127 -9.25 4.26 48.06
C ALA A 127 -8.49 4.59 46.76
N VAL A 128 -9.20 4.50 45.63
CA VAL A 128 -8.69 4.81 44.29
C VAL A 128 -8.31 6.29 44.09
N THR A 129 -8.63 7.16 45.03
CA THR A 129 -8.44 8.62 44.95
C THR A 129 -7.17 9.12 45.66
N GLN A 130 -6.45 8.25 46.38
CA GLN A 130 -5.18 8.59 47.02
C GLN A 130 -4.00 8.43 46.04
N ASN A 131 -2.86 9.05 46.35
CA ASN A 131 -1.67 9.22 45.47
C ASN A 131 -0.85 7.93 45.23
N ASN A 132 -1.50 6.77 45.26
CA ASN A 132 -0.88 5.45 45.14
C ASN A 132 -0.09 5.32 43.83
N LEU A 133 1.13 4.79 43.91
CA LEU A 133 1.93 4.45 42.74
C LEU A 133 1.73 2.98 42.37
N ALA A 134 1.29 2.73 41.13
CA ALA A 134 1.12 1.36 40.62
C ALA A 134 2.09 1.12 39.45
N ALA A 135 2.99 0.15 39.59
CA ALA A 135 3.72 -0.44 38.46
C ALA A 135 2.92 -1.66 37.95
N GLN A 136 2.43 -1.58 36.71
CA GLN A 136 1.48 -2.52 36.12
C GLN A 136 2.08 -3.16 34.87
N LEU A 137 2.26 -4.47 34.88
CA LEU A 137 2.62 -5.26 33.70
C LEU A 137 1.33 -5.50 32.91
N ALA A 138 1.19 -4.86 31.74
CA ALA A 138 -0.08 -4.79 31.01
C ALA A 138 0.16 -4.93 29.50
N GLY A 139 -0.63 -5.79 28.84
CA GLY A 139 -0.55 -5.97 27.38
C GLY A 139 0.76 -6.58 26.86
N TRP A 140 1.48 -7.35 27.68
CA TRP A 140 2.65 -8.18 27.36
C TRP A 140 3.97 -7.51 27.01
N SER A 141 3.93 -6.48 26.18
CA SER A 141 5.16 -5.83 25.71
C SER A 141 5.58 -4.64 26.59
N GLY A 142 4.88 -4.33 27.68
CA GLY A 142 5.06 -3.07 28.39
C GLY A 142 4.65 -3.01 29.86
N VAL A 143 5.15 -1.95 30.49
CA VAL A 143 4.75 -1.47 31.81
C VAL A 143 3.88 -0.21 31.66
N GLN A 144 2.85 -0.13 32.48
CA GLN A 144 2.11 1.08 32.76
C GLN A 144 2.42 1.51 34.19
N VAL A 145 2.73 2.78 34.39
CA VAL A 145 2.85 3.38 35.72
C VAL A 145 1.72 4.38 35.89
N SER A 146 0.93 4.23 36.95
CA SER A 146 -0.30 5.00 37.17
C SER A 146 -0.31 5.68 38.54
N ARG A 147 -0.94 6.87 38.60
CA ARG A 147 -1.21 7.66 39.82
C ARG A 147 -2.47 8.52 39.71
N PRO A 148 -3.37 8.45 40.70
CA PRO A 148 -4.01 7.22 41.18
C PRO A 148 -4.20 6.13 40.10
N VAL A 149 -4.65 4.93 40.49
CA VAL A 149 -4.81 3.73 39.63
C VAL A 149 -5.70 3.95 38.37
N THR A 150 -6.40 5.08 38.28
CA THR A 150 -7.23 5.51 37.14
C THR A 150 -6.52 6.40 36.12
N ARG A 151 -5.33 6.93 36.40
CA ARG A 151 -4.59 7.85 35.53
C ARG A 151 -3.17 7.34 35.29
N THR A 152 -2.91 6.87 34.08
CA THR A 152 -1.56 6.53 33.62
C THR A 152 -0.69 7.78 33.55
N VAL A 153 0.53 7.69 34.11
CA VAL A 153 1.56 8.75 34.10
C VAL A 153 2.82 8.34 33.31
N CYS A 154 3.02 7.03 33.10
CA CYS A 154 3.96 6.49 32.11
C CYS A 154 3.34 5.25 31.45
N ARG A 155 3.55 5.08 30.16
CA ARG A 155 3.36 3.81 29.46
C ARG A 155 4.56 3.61 28.54
N GLY A 156 5.27 2.51 28.71
CA GLY A 156 6.45 2.21 27.93
C GLY A 156 6.62 0.70 27.76
N PRO A 157 7.36 0.25 26.73
CA PRO A 157 7.73 -1.15 26.66
C PRO A 157 8.58 -1.58 27.87
N ALA A 158 8.62 -2.88 28.15
CA ALA A 158 9.38 -3.48 29.25
C ALA A 158 9.89 -4.86 28.81
N PRO A 159 11.05 -5.34 29.32
CA PRO A 159 11.68 -6.60 28.89
C PRO A 159 10.97 -7.86 29.43
N LEU A 160 9.64 -7.88 29.34
CA LEU A 160 8.79 -8.93 29.88
C LEU A 160 8.60 -10.06 28.87
N ARG A 161 8.64 -11.30 29.36
CA ARG A 161 8.38 -12.51 28.59
C ARG A 161 7.43 -13.40 29.38
N GLN A 162 6.34 -13.81 28.74
CA GLN A 162 5.39 -14.71 29.39
C GLN A 162 6.08 -16.03 29.74
N GLY A 163 5.88 -16.49 30.98
CA GLY A 163 6.49 -17.71 31.50
C GLY A 163 7.89 -17.54 32.09
N GLU A 164 8.53 -16.36 32.02
CA GLU A 164 9.83 -16.07 32.65
C GLU A 164 9.68 -15.29 33.98
N TRP A 165 10.74 -15.28 34.80
CA TRP A 165 10.81 -14.58 36.09
C TRP A 165 11.62 -13.28 35.96
N HIS A 166 10.94 -12.14 35.99
CA HIS A 166 11.57 -10.82 35.90
C HIS A 166 11.82 -10.22 37.28
N GLU A 167 12.96 -9.59 37.53
CA GLU A 167 13.17 -8.75 38.72
C GLU A 167 12.47 -7.40 38.51
N LEU A 168 11.67 -6.98 39.49
CA LEU A 168 11.10 -5.63 39.56
C LEU A 168 11.75 -4.89 40.73
N VAL A 169 12.34 -3.73 40.45
CA VAL A 169 12.91 -2.85 41.47
C VAL A 169 12.22 -1.49 41.43
N ILE A 170 11.77 -1.00 42.57
CA ILE A 170 11.20 0.35 42.72
C ILE A 170 12.08 1.09 43.73
N ARG A 171 12.84 2.08 43.26
CA ARG A 171 13.59 3.00 44.13
C ARG A 171 12.85 4.29 44.30
N ARG A 172 12.88 4.83 45.52
CA ARG A 172 12.25 6.09 45.88
C ARG A 172 13.25 6.96 46.63
N ALA A 173 13.43 8.20 46.19
CA ALA A 173 14.17 9.25 46.90
C ALA A 173 13.81 10.63 46.32
N ASN A 174 14.01 11.71 47.09
CA ASN A 174 13.80 13.11 46.65
C ASN A 174 12.42 13.40 46.02
N GLY A 175 11.35 12.72 46.45
CA GLY A 175 10.03 12.90 45.85
C GLY A 175 9.88 12.31 44.45
N ILE A 176 10.79 11.43 44.02
CA ILE A 176 10.76 10.75 42.72
C ILE A 176 10.82 9.24 42.94
N SER A 177 10.10 8.48 42.11
CA SER A 177 10.22 7.02 42.04
C SER A 177 10.78 6.59 40.69
N VAL A 178 11.78 5.71 40.73
CA VAL A 178 12.39 5.03 39.58
C VAL A 178 11.92 3.58 39.59
N VAL A 179 11.37 3.12 38.46
CA VAL A 179 10.96 1.72 38.26
C VAL A 179 11.93 1.07 37.30
N GLU A 180 12.43 -0.11 37.66
CA GLU A 180 13.32 -0.93 36.85
C GLU A 180 12.78 -2.35 36.71
N VAL A 181 12.92 -2.94 35.53
CA VAL A 181 12.62 -4.36 35.25
C VAL A 181 13.89 -5.00 34.69
N ASP A 182 14.36 -6.08 35.31
CA ASP A 182 15.64 -6.75 34.98
C ASP A 182 16.82 -5.76 34.87
N ALA A 183 16.93 -4.87 35.87
CA ALA A 183 17.86 -3.75 35.95
C ALA A 183 17.77 -2.68 34.81
N GLN A 184 16.84 -2.82 33.86
CA GLN A 184 16.53 -1.77 32.90
C GLN A 184 15.58 -0.75 33.51
N ARG A 185 15.95 0.53 33.49
CA ARG A 185 15.06 1.64 33.87
C ARG A 185 13.91 1.76 32.88
N VAL A 186 12.68 1.67 33.37
CA VAL A 186 11.46 1.74 32.54
C VAL A 186 10.59 2.96 32.85
N ALA A 187 10.70 3.56 34.04
CA ALA A 187 10.00 4.80 34.38
C ALA A 187 10.73 5.66 35.42
N VAL A 188 10.55 6.99 35.35
CA VAL A 188 10.98 7.97 36.35
C VAL A 188 9.86 9.00 36.53
N VAL A 189 9.23 9.00 37.70
CA VAL A 189 7.92 9.65 37.90
C VAL A 189 7.81 10.35 39.27
N ASP A 190 7.22 11.55 39.33
CA ASP A 190 7.11 12.39 40.56
C ASP A 190 6.23 11.79 41.66
N SER A 191 6.81 11.17 42.69
CA SER A 191 6.06 10.68 43.85
C SER A 191 6.23 11.66 45.02
N PRO A 192 5.37 12.66 45.21
CA PRO A 192 5.53 13.65 46.28
C PRO A 192 5.18 13.11 47.68
N THR A 193 4.54 11.93 47.79
CA THR A 193 4.01 11.38 49.04
C THR A 193 4.66 10.04 49.38
N ALA A 194 5.01 9.79 50.64
CA ALA A 194 5.56 8.53 51.15
C ALA A 194 4.76 8.08 52.41
N GLY A 195 5.17 7.00 53.07
CA GLY A 195 4.51 6.50 54.29
C GLY A 195 3.23 5.70 54.01
N GLY A 196 3.28 4.79 53.04
CA GLY A 196 2.22 3.81 52.77
C GLY A 196 2.77 2.38 52.74
N THR A 197 1.91 1.39 52.50
CA THR A 197 2.25 -0.05 52.42
C THR A 197 2.43 -0.53 50.97
N ILE A 198 2.61 -1.85 50.82
CA ILE A 198 2.78 -2.56 49.55
C ILE A 198 1.56 -3.42 49.26
N GLY A 199 1.16 -3.49 47.99
CA GLY A 199 0.13 -4.42 47.51
C GLY A 199 0.54 -5.13 46.22
N LEU A 200 0.06 -6.36 46.02
CA LEU A 200 0.25 -7.15 44.79
C LEU A 200 -1.12 -7.40 44.15
N GLY A 201 -1.25 -7.32 42.83
CA GLY A 201 -2.54 -7.46 42.12
C GLY A 201 -2.48 -8.22 40.80
N VAL A 202 -3.54 -8.96 40.46
CA VAL A 202 -3.61 -9.78 39.21
C VAL A 202 -5.01 -9.75 38.58
N TYR A 203 -5.12 -9.26 37.34
CA TYR A 203 -6.34 -9.17 36.52
C TYR A 203 -6.25 -10.02 35.26
N HIS A 204 -7.30 -10.79 34.94
CA HIS A 204 -7.38 -11.65 33.74
C HIS A 204 -6.13 -12.51 33.51
N ALA A 205 -5.43 -12.86 34.58
CA ALA A 205 -4.09 -13.42 34.52
C ALA A 205 -3.84 -14.46 35.61
N ARG A 206 -2.91 -15.35 35.31
CA ARG A 206 -2.22 -16.21 36.24
C ARG A 206 -0.79 -15.67 36.35
N ALA A 207 -0.42 -15.22 37.54
CA ALA A 207 0.91 -14.70 37.81
C ALA A 207 1.39 -15.11 39.20
N SER A 208 2.70 -15.25 39.34
CA SER A 208 3.40 -15.53 40.58
C SER A 208 4.31 -14.37 40.99
N PHE A 209 4.38 -14.13 42.29
CA PHE A 209 5.27 -13.15 42.91
C PHE A 209 6.21 -13.83 43.90
N ALA A 210 7.51 -13.59 43.77
CA ALA A 210 8.49 -13.98 44.78
C ALA A 210 8.40 -13.06 46.01
N ALA A 211 9.11 -13.42 47.09
CA ALA A 211 9.21 -12.59 48.29
C ALA A 211 9.55 -11.12 47.95
N VAL A 212 8.87 -10.18 48.63
CA VAL A 212 9.13 -8.75 48.50
C VAL A 212 10.14 -8.34 49.58
N ALA A 213 11.24 -7.73 49.17
CA ALA A 213 12.23 -7.12 50.05
C ALA A 213 12.10 -5.59 50.03
N VAL A 214 12.23 -4.95 51.19
CA VAL A 214 12.23 -3.49 51.33
C VAL A 214 13.45 -3.08 52.14
N HIS A 215 14.16 -2.09 51.63
CA HIS A 215 15.34 -1.51 52.27
C HIS A 215 15.16 0.00 52.37
N GLY A 216 15.06 0.53 53.59
CA GLY A 216 15.10 1.98 53.81
C GLY A 216 16.47 2.55 53.43
N LEU A 217 16.47 3.68 52.72
CA LEU A 217 17.67 4.35 52.25
C LEU A 217 18.01 5.51 53.20
N THR A 218 19.22 5.52 53.75
CA THR A 218 19.69 6.58 54.66
C THR A 218 20.15 7.85 53.96
N ALA A 219 20.29 7.80 52.62
CA ALA A 219 20.62 8.90 51.75
C ALA A 219 20.09 8.62 50.33
N VAL A 220 20.03 9.66 49.50
CA VAL A 220 19.68 9.55 48.07
C VAL A 220 20.79 8.75 47.36
N PRO A 221 20.48 7.69 46.59
CA PRO A 221 21.48 6.93 45.85
C PRO A 221 22.21 7.78 44.79
N ASP A 222 23.50 7.53 44.60
CA ASP A 222 24.27 8.12 43.51
C ASP A 222 23.62 7.80 42.15
N GLY A 223 23.40 8.82 41.32
CA GLY A 223 22.71 8.68 40.03
C GLY A 223 21.17 8.55 40.11
N HIS A 224 20.57 8.72 41.29
CA HIS A 224 19.12 8.90 41.39
C HIS A 224 18.71 10.26 40.78
N PRO A 225 17.69 10.31 39.91
CA PRO A 225 17.26 11.55 39.27
C PRO A 225 16.72 12.59 40.26
N THR A 226 16.88 13.86 39.90
CA THR A 226 16.38 15.06 40.62
C THR A 226 15.17 15.72 39.95
N THR A 227 14.79 15.26 38.75
CA THR A 227 13.57 15.64 38.03
C THR A 227 12.92 14.37 37.46
N ALA A 228 11.59 14.31 37.43
CA ALA A 228 10.89 13.26 36.69
C ALA A 228 10.84 13.57 35.20
N SER A 229 10.83 12.51 34.38
CA SER A 229 10.89 12.61 32.91
C SER A 229 9.86 11.73 32.20
N GLY A 230 8.78 11.35 32.89
CA GLY A 230 7.64 10.63 32.31
C GLY A 230 7.95 9.16 32.04
N CYS A 231 8.71 8.87 31.00
CA CYS A 231 9.27 7.55 30.71
C CYS A 231 10.70 7.72 30.17
N SER A 232 11.72 7.29 30.90
CA SER A 232 13.06 7.12 30.34
C SER A 232 13.24 5.64 29.97
N TRP A 233 12.78 5.28 28.76
CA TRP A 233 12.97 3.95 28.19
C TRP A 233 14.02 4.01 27.10
N THR A 234 15.04 3.17 27.21
CA THR A 234 15.95 2.78 26.13
C THR A 234 15.64 1.34 25.78
N GLY A 235 15.37 1.07 24.50
CA GLY A 235 14.80 -0.22 24.09
C GLY A 235 15.73 -1.44 24.18
N PRO A 236 15.14 -2.65 24.09
CA PRO A 236 15.91 -3.86 23.88
C PRO A 236 16.49 -3.83 22.47
N GLY A 237 17.80 -3.65 22.40
CA GLY A 237 18.57 -3.68 21.17
C GLY A 237 18.57 -2.35 20.42
N GLU A 238 19.78 -1.87 20.15
CA GLU A 238 20.10 -1.53 18.77
C GLU A 238 19.77 -2.73 17.85
N PRO A 239 19.69 -2.60 16.51
CA PRO A 239 20.12 -3.74 15.72
C PRO A 239 21.53 -4.15 16.21
N ASP A 240 21.71 -5.38 16.68
CA ASP A 240 23.02 -5.94 17.09
C ASP A 240 24.05 -6.00 15.94
N ALA A 241 23.73 -5.40 14.79
CA ALA A 241 24.64 -5.13 13.70
C ALA A 241 25.32 -3.78 13.93
N ASP A 242 26.63 -3.79 14.09
CA ASP A 242 27.44 -2.57 14.14
C ASP A 242 27.14 -1.63 12.94
N GLN A 243 26.78 -2.22 11.78
CA GLN A 243 26.32 -1.53 10.57
C GLN A 243 24.94 -2.08 10.11
N PRO A 244 23.81 -1.36 10.30
CA PRO A 244 22.51 -1.77 9.76
C PRO A 244 22.41 -1.49 8.25
N VAL A 245 21.72 -2.37 7.53
CA VAL A 245 21.43 -2.27 6.07
C VAL A 245 19.94 -2.55 5.83
N LEU A 246 19.22 -1.55 5.35
CA LEU A 246 17.76 -1.54 5.27
C LEU A 246 17.31 -1.50 3.81
N VAL A 247 16.52 -2.50 3.41
CA VAL A 247 16.08 -2.77 2.04
C VAL A 247 14.55 -2.83 1.97
N ASN A 248 14.00 -2.75 0.77
CA ASN A 248 12.70 -3.35 0.49
C ASN A 248 12.84 -4.86 0.74
N GLN A 249 12.22 -5.37 1.81
CA GLN A 249 12.43 -6.77 2.23
C GLN A 249 11.89 -7.76 1.19
N SER A 250 10.78 -7.40 0.51
CA SER A 250 10.22 -8.28 -0.51
C SER A 250 11.15 -8.33 -1.73
N GLY A 251 11.45 -7.17 -2.31
CA GLY A 251 12.26 -7.09 -3.52
C GLY A 251 11.98 -5.85 -4.38
N TYR A 252 12.59 -5.82 -5.55
CA TYR A 252 12.58 -4.68 -6.47
C TYR A 252 12.19 -5.11 -7.89
N ASN A 253 11.58 -4.19 -8.64
CA ASN A 253 11.26 -4.41 -10.05
C ASN A 253 12.50 -4.23 -10.93
N LEU A 254 12.62 -5.03 -11.98
CA LEU A 254 13.52 -4.75 -13.11
C LEU A 254 13.19 -3.38 -13.73
N GLY A 255 14.20 -2.66 -14.21
CA GLY A 255 14.07 -1.34 -14.84
C GLY A 255 13.66 -0.16 -13.94
N GLN A 256 13.26 -0.40 -12.68
CA GLN A 256 12.95 0.64 -11.69
C GLN A 256 14.13 0.89 -10.74
N ALA A 257 14.07 2.00 -9.99
CA ALA A 257 15.07 2.38 -8.99
C ALA A 257 15.26 1.30 -7.92
N LYS A 258 16.51 1.04 -7.51
CA LYS A 258 16.87 0.02 -6.50
C LYS A 258 17.82 0.62 -5.49
N ARG A 259 17.36 0.82 -4.26
CA ARG A 259 18.11 1.52 -3.21
C ARG A 259 18.00 0.82 -1.86
N PHE A 260 19.09 0.87 -1.10
CA PHE A 260 19.12 0.51 0.32
C PHE A 260 19.61 1.69 1.16
N THR A 261 19.29 1.68 2.44
CA THR A 261 19.74 2.68 3.41
C THR A 261 20.64 2.03 4.45
N ALA A 262 21.83 2.57 4.67
CA ALA A 262 22.84 2.09 5.61
C ALA A 262 23.27 3.21 6.59
N PRO A 263 22.46 3.51 7.63
CA PRO A 263 22.58 4.73 8.44
C PRO A 263 23.92 4.99 9.17
N ARG A 264 24.77 3.96 9.33
CA ARG A 264 26.10 4.09 9.96
C ARG A 264 27.27 4.11 8.96
N ALA A 265 27.01 3.94 7.67
CA ALA A 265 28.04 3.89 6.64
C ALA A 265 28.50 5.31 6.24
N ALA A 266 29.78 5.44 5.93
CA ALA A 266 30.38 6.66 5.43
C ALA A 266 30.29 6.77 3.90
N ASP A 267 30.42 7.99 3.38
CA ASP A 267 30.53 8.22 1.93
C ASP A 267 31.79 7.54 1.38
N GLY A 268 31.60 6.66 0.40
CA GLY A 268 32.66 5.84 -0.20
C GLY A 268 32.82 4.44 0.41
N ASP A 269 32.12 4.09 1.49
CA ASP A 269 32.12 2.71 2.01
C ASP A 269 31.58 1.75 0.93
N PRO A 270 32.28 0.65 0.61
CA PRO A 270 31.86 -0.29 -0.43
C PRO A 270 30.64 -1.11 -0.01
N PHE A 271 29.81 -1.43 -1.00
CA PHE A 271 28.75 -2.43 -0.87
C PHE A 271 28.79 -3.46 -2.00
N ARG A 272 28.25 -4.64 -1.74
CA ARG A 272 28.15 -5.78 -2.65
C ARG A 272 26.74 -6.34 -2.59
N VAL A 273 26.12 -6.59 -3.74
CA VAL A 273 24.92 -7.43 -3.84
C VAL A 273 25.41 -8.85 -4.10
N VAL A 274 25.07 -9.78 -3.22
CA VAL A 274 25.46 -11.20 -3.30
C VAL A 274 24.25 -12.09 -3.54
N ASP A 275 24.44 -13.19 -4.26
CA ASP A 275 23.44 -14.26 -4.36
C ASP A 275 23.50 -15.22 -3.16
N ALA A 276 22.54 -16.16 -3.10
CA ALA A 276 22.48 -17.19 -2.06
C ALA A 276 23.70 -18.13 -1.99
N ALA A 277 24.58 -18.14 -3.00
CA ALA A 277 25.85 -18.87 -2.97
C ALA A 277 27.03 -18.00 -2.49
N GLY A 278 26.79 -16.73 -2.15
CA GLY A 278 27.80 -15.75 -1.75
C GLY A 278 28.56 -15.12 -2.94
N THR A 279 28.12 -15.35 -4.18
CA THR A 279 28.74 -14.76 -5.37
C THR A 279 28.36 -13.28 -5.45
N VAL A 280 29.34 -12.41 -5.64
CA VAL A 280 29.07 -10.98 -5.90
C VAL A 280 28.47 -10.84 -7.29
N ARG A 281 27.22 -10.34 -7.36
CA ARG A 281 26.47 -10.10 -8.60
C ARG A 281 26.47 -8.63 -9.00
N HIS A 282 26.64 -7.72 -8.04
CA HIS A 282 26.80 -6.28 -8.25
C HIS A 282 27.64 -5.65 -7.12
N SER A 283 28.24 -4.49 -7.35
CA SER A 283 29.02 -3.76 -6.34
C SER A 283 29.00 -2.26 -6.60
N GLY A 284 29.01 -1.46 -5.53
CA GLY A 284 29.08 -0.01 -5.61
C GLY A 284 29.62 0.61 -4.32
N THR A 285 29.36 1.90 -4.10
CA THR A 285 29.73 2.64 -2.89
C THR A 285 28.54 3.38 -2.32
N VAL A 286 28.46 3.47 -0.99
CA VAL A 286 27.45 4.27 -0.29
C VAL A 286 27.71 5.77 -0.45
N ARG A 287 26.66 6.57 -0.58
CA ARG A 287 26.70 8.04 -0.54
C ARG A 287 25.46 8.59 0.16
N GLY A 288 25.65 9.51 1.10
CA GLY A 288 24.57 10.05 1.92
C GLY A 288 23.85 8.96 2.72
N GLN A 289 24.58 7.94 3.19
CA GLN A 289 24.04 6.73 3.84
C GLN A 289 23.08 5.90 2.96
N VAL A 290 23.03 6.13 1.65
CA VAL A 290 22.22 5.38 0.68
C VAL A 290 23.15 4.68 -0.31
N GLY A 291 22.87 3.42 -0.63
CA GLY A 291 23.46 2.73 -1.77
C GLY A 291 22.45 2.57 -2.89
N ASP A 292 22.84 3.00 -4.09
CA ASP A 292 22.04 2.88 -5.31
C ASP A 292 22.61 1.74 -6.17
N PHE A 293 21.78 0.75 -6.47
CA PHE A 293 22.10 -0.40 -7.31
C PHE A 293 21.06 -0.56 -8.43
N THR A 294 20.47 0.55 -8.87
CA THR A 294 19.44 0.58 -9.93
C THR A 294 19.87 -0.15 -11.20
N GLY A 295 21.16 -0.10 -11.57
CA GLY A 295 21.72 -0.83 -12.71
C GLY A 295 21.91 -2.34 -12.51
N PHE A 296 21.43 -2.92 -11.41
CA PHE A 296 21.43 -4.36 -11.19
C PHE A 296 20.15 -4.98 -11.76
N GLU A 297 20.27 -5.54 -12.97
CA GLU A 297 19.19 -6.19 -13.73
C GLU A 297 19.53 -7.68 -13.94
N PRO A 298 19.36 -8.54 -12.92
CA PRO A 298 19.71 -9.96 -13.01
C PRO A 298 18.71 -10.77 -13.84
N ALA A 299 19.20 -11.84 -14.49
CA ALA A 299 18.35 -12.80 -15.19
C ALA A 299 17.54 -13.67 -14.22
N ASP A 300 18.16 -14.12 -13.12
CA ASP A 300 17.52 -14.88 -12.05
C ASP A 300 16.87 -13.93 -11.03
N ALA A 301 15.75 -14.32 -10.43
CA ALA A 301 15.01 -13.42 -9.53
C ALA A 301 15.60 -13.28 -8.10
N GLY A 302 16.63 -14.06 -7.76
CA GLY A 302 17.26 -14.09 -6.43
C GLY A 302 17.01 -15.40 -5.66
N PRO A 303 17.07 -15.39 -4.31
CA PRO A 303 17.21 -14.21 -3.46
C PRO A 303 18.62 -13.60 -3.50
N TYR A 304 18.68 -12.30 -3.18
CA TYR A 304 19.88 -11.49 -3.08
C TYR A 304 19.98 -10.81 -1.72
N THR A 305 21.21 -10.49 -1.30
CA THR A 305 21.49 -9.74 -0.07
C THR A 305 22.46 -8.61 -0.34
N VAL A 306 22.29 -7.46 0.31
CA VAL A 306 23.29 -6.37 0.31
C VAL A 306 24.22 -6.56 1.51
N VAL A 307 25.53 -6.59 1.25
CA VAL A 307 26.59 -6.50 2.24
C VAL A 307 27.27 -5.14 2.13
N VAL A 308 27.41 -4.42 3.24
CA VAL A 308 28.12 -3.13 3.34
C VAL A 308 29.32 -3.32 4.28
N ASP A 309 30.52 -2.98 3.82
CA ASP A 309 31.74 -3.08 4.64
C ASP A 309 32.25 -1.66 4.95
N GLY A 310 32.20 -1.24 6.22
CA GLY A 310 32.56 0.13 6.61
C GLY A 310 33.31 0.26 7.93
N ALA A 311 33.59 1.50 8.34
CA ALA A 311 34.25 1.79 9.61
C ALA A 311 33.41 1.39 10.84
N ALA A 312 32.08 1.30 10.67
CA ALA A 312 31.13 0.75 11.63
C ALA A 312 30.95 -0.79 11.48
N GLY A 313 31.91 -1.49 10.90
CA GLY A 313 31.86 -2.94 10.71
C GLY A 313 31.15 -3.38 9.42
N THR A 314 30.92 -4.69 9.31
CA THR A 314 30.19 -5.28 8.18
C THR A 314 28.70 -5.40 8.53
N GLY A 315 27.86 -4.87 7.65
CA GLY A 315 26.41 -4.95 7.71
C GLY A 315 25.84 -5.82 6.61
N GLU A 316 24.76 -6.54 6.90
CA GLU A 316 24.06 -7.40 5.95
C GLU A 316 22.55 -7.10 6.01
N SER A 317 21.90 -7.03 4.85
CA SER A 317 20.45 -6.85 4.75
C SER A 317 19.70 -8.15 5.04
N VAL A 318 18.37 -8.09 5.15
CA VAL A 318 17.58 -9.31 4.90
C VAL A 318 17.69 -9.70 3.41
N PRO A 319 17.45 -10.97 3.03
CA PRO A 319 17.34 -11.36 1.63
C PRO A 319 16.13 -10.70 0.95
N PHE A 320 16.24 -10.42 -0.35
CA PHE A 320 15.18 -9.81 -1.17
C PHE A 320 15.23 -10.31 -2.62
N GLY A 321 14.14 -10.17 -3.37
CA GLY A 321 14.08 -10.49 -4.80
C GLY A 321 14.41 -9.32 -5.73
N VAL A 322 14.80 -9.61 -6.97
CA VAL A 322 14.85 -8.61 -8.06
C VAL A 322 14.30 -9.25 -9.34
N GLY A 323 13.12 -8.85 -9.80
CA GLY A 323 12.46 -9.52 -10.93
C GLY A 323 11.43 -8.68 -11.67
N ALA A 324 10.93 -9.21 -12.78
CA ALA A 324 9.87 -8.59 -13.56
C ALA A 324 8.62 -8.39 -12.68
N ASP A 325 8.23 -7.12 -12.52
CA ASP A 325 6.99 -6.69 -11.87
C ASP A 325 6.79 -7.26 -10.45
N TRP A 326 7.91 -7.41 -9.73
CA TRP A 326 7.97 -8.04 -8.41
C TRP A 326 6.98 -7.45 -7.40
N ILE A 327 6.89 -6.12 -7.29
CA ILE A 327 5.99 -5.43 -6.37
C ILE A 327 4.53 -5.77 -6.67
N GLU A 328 4.14 -5.70 -7.93
CA GLU A 328 2.79 -5.98 -8.40
C GLU A 328 2.44 -7.46 -8.17
N ARG A 329 3.37 -8.36 -8.48
CA ARG A 329 3.28 -9.81 -8.25
C ARG A 329 2.97 -10.15 -6.78
N VAL A 330 3.71 -9.58 -5.83
CA VAL A 330 3.50 -9.87 -4.39
C VAL A 330 2.27 -9.16 -3.80
N SER A 331 1.73 -8.15 -4.50
CA SER A 331 0.74 -7.23 -3.94
C SER A 331 -0.67 -7.39 -4.49
N TYR A 332 -0.87 -7.60 -5.80
CA TYR A 332 -2.20 -7.58 -6.42
C TYR A 332 -3.17 -8.61 -5.83
N ARG A 333 -2.70 -9.85 -5.61
CA ARG A 333 -3.52 -10.89 -4.97
C ARG A 333 -3.90 -10.50 -3.53
N ARG A 334 -3.00 -9.84 -2.80
CA ARG A 334 -3.24 -9.40 -1.41
C ARG A 334 -4.15 -8.18 -1.33
N ALA A 335 -4.06 -7.25 -2.28
CA ALA A 335 -5.00 -6.15 -2.45
C ALA A 335 -6.44 -6.65 -2.63
N VAL A 336 -6.66 -7.58 -3.56
CA VAL A 336 -7.98 -8.19 -3.79
C VAL A 336 -8.45 -8.98 -2.56
N GLN A 337 -7.61 -9.85 -1.99
CA GLN A 337 -7.96 -10.65 -0.80
C GLN A 337 -8.29 -9.78 0.43
N PHE A 338 -7.57 -8.67 0.65
CA PHE A 338 -7.91 -7.73 1.72
C PHE A 338 -9.32 -7.18 1.53
N MET A 339 -9.63 -6.69 0.32
CA MET A 339 -10.94 -6.13 -0.02
C MET A 339 -12.05 -7.19 0.05
N THR A 340 -11.73 -8.47 -0.15
CA THR A 340 -12.64 -9.60 0.09
C THR A 340 -12.89 -9.85 1.57
N ASP A 341 -11.84 -9.85 2.40
CA ASP A 341 -11.87 -10.17 3.83
C ASP A 341 -12.54 -9.08 4.69
N VAL A 342 -12.42 -7.81 4.29
CA VAL A 342 -12.93 -6.67 5.08
C VAL A 342 -14.36 -6.26 4.75
N ARG A 343 -15.06 -7.01 3.90
CA ARG A 343 -16.50 -6.87 3.67
C ARG A 343 -17.29 -7.13 4.96
N CYS A 344 -18.38 -6.40 5.17
CA CYS A 344 -19.29 -6.60 6.30
C CYS A 344 -20.35 -7.68 6.04
N TYR A 345 -20.70 -7.90 4.78
CA TYR A 345 -21.77 -8.81 4.36
C TYR A 345 -21.33 -9.58 3.12
N TYR A 346 -21.80 -10.83 2.99
CA TYR A 346 -21.51 -11.67 1.82
C TYR A 346 -22.69 -11.72 0.83
N GLY A 347 -23.79 -11.01 1.11
CA GLY A 347 -25.04 -10.99 0.34
C GLY A 347 -26.22 -10.81 1.31
N ASP A 348 -27.40 -11.37 1.00
CA ASP A 348 -28.70 -11.19 1.70
C ASP A 348 -28.74 -10.03 2.71
N PHE A 349 -28.97 -8.83 2.18
CA PHE A 349 -28.94 -7.59 2.94
C PHE A 349 -30.18 -7.39 3.82
N SER A 350 -31.13 -8.33 3.88
CA SER A 350 -32.37 -8.20 4.68
C SER A 350 -32.15 -8.03 6.19
N ARG A 351 -30.94 -8.32 6.69
CA ARG A 351 -30.50 -8.13 8.08
C ARG A 351 -29.50 -6.99 8.27
N MET A 352 -29.24 -6.22 7.22
CA MET A 352 -28.29 -5.11 7.25
C MET A 352 -28.90 -3.93 8.01
N VAL A 353 -28.25 -3.52 9.10
CA VAL A 353 -28.60 -2.29 9.80
C VAL A 353 -27.82 -1.16 9.14
N HIS A 354 -28.55 -0.33 8.41
CA HIS A 354 -28.00 0.75 7.60
C HIS A 354 -27.82 2.02 8.43
N GLY A 355 -26.56 2.27 8.81
CA GLY A 355 -26.06 3.58 9.25
C GLY A 355 -26.08 3.86 10.75
N GLY A 356 -25.21 4.80 11.17
CA GLY A 356 -24.91 5.11 12.58
C GLY A 356 -23.75 4.28 13.15
N THR A 357 -23.55 4.38 14.47
CA THR A 357 -22.43 3.73 15.19
C THR A 357 -22.85 2.49 16.01
N ASP A 358 -24.01 1.88 15.70
CA ASP A 358 -24.53 0.73 16.43
C ASP A 358 -23.57 -0.48 16.34
N PRO A 359 -23.32 -1.24 17.43
CA PRO A 359 -22.53 -2.47 17.38
C PRO A 359 -23.07 -3.58 16.45
N GLN A 360 -24.32 -3.48 15.99
CA GLN A 360 -24.93 -4.35 14.97
C GLN A 360 -24.71 -3.86 13.53
N ASN A 361 -24.24 -2.61 13.35
CA ASN A 361 -23.82 -2.11 12.05
C ASN A 361 -22.52 -2.76 11.60
N CYS A 362 -22.13 -2.47 10.37
CA CYS A 362 -20.90 -2.85 9.67
C CYS A 362 -19.60 -2.27 10.32
N TYR A 363 -19.41 -2.43 11.64
CA TYR A 363 -18.22 -2.00 12.38
C TYR A 363 -17.73 -0.59 11.97
N LEU A 364 -18.65 0.39 12.07
CA LEU A 364 -18.53 1.80 11.66
C LEU A 364 -18.44 2.11 10.15
N GLY A 365 -18.63 1.15 9.24
CA GLY A 365 -18.74 1.39 7.79
C GLY A 365 -20.13 1.08 7.21
N VAL A 366 -20.24 1.09 5.87
CA VAL A 366 -21.47 0.70 5.12
C VAL A 366 -21.35 -0.70 4.50
N GLY A 367 -20.43 -0.89 3.56
CA GLY A 367 -20.14 -2.15 2.87
C GLY A 367 -18.86 -2.80 3.41
N TRP A 368 -17.74 -2.08 3.38
CA TRP A 368 -16.51 -2.48 4.06
C TRP A 368 -16.44 -1.96 5.50
N ARG A 369 -15.74 -2.70 6.37
CA ARG A 369 -15.53 -2.41 7.79
C ARG A 369 -14.66 -1.15 7.99
N ASP A 370 -14.93 -0.44 9.09
CA ASP A 370 -14.26 0.79 9.55
C ASP A 370 -14.38 2.03 8.66
N SER A 371 -15.38 2.86 8.96
CA SER A 371 -15.46 4.25 8.52
C SER A 371 -15.39 4.46 6.99
N HIS A 372 -15.74 3.45 6.18
CA HIS A 372 -15.49 3.46 4.73
C HIS A 372 -16.25 4.56 3.98
N GLN A 373 -17.32 5.13 4.54
CA GLN A 373 -17.99 6.30 3.95
C GLN A 373 -17.06 7.52 3.78
N MET A 374 -15.83 7.46 4.33
CA MET A 374 -14.77 8.45 4.20
C MET A 374 -13.55 7.95 3.40
N SER A 375 -13.76 7.03 2.45
CA SER A 375 -12.70 6.45 1.60
C SER A 375 -13.24 6.02 0.23
N PHE A 376 -12.38 5.36 -0.58
CA PHE A 376 -12.51 5.28 -2.05
C PHE A 376 -12.26 3.86 -2.58
N GLU A 377 -12.95 2.88 -2.01
CA GLU A 377 -12.79 1.45 -2.30
C GLU A 377 -13.19 1.09 -3.74
N LEU A 378 -14.39 1.50 -4.16
CA LEU A 378 -14.94 1.17 -5.47
C LEU A 378 -14.15 1.86 -6.61
N PRO A 379 -13.76 3.15 -6.51
CA PRO A 379 -12.77 3.75 -7.41
C PRO A 379 -11.47 2.95 -7.46
N ALA A 380 -10.79 2.68 -6.34
CA ALA A 380 -9.51 1.98 -6.38
C ALA A 380 -9.60 0.56 -7.00
N LEU A 381 -10.71 -0.16 -6.79
CA LEU A 381 -10.97 -1.46 -7.44
C LEU A 381 -11.23 -1.32 -8.96
N VAL A 382 -11.95 -0.27 -9.36
CA VAL A 382 -12.17 0.08 -10.78
C VAL A 382 -10.86 0.48 -11.44
N ASP A 383 -10.10 1.40 -10.84
CA ASP A 383 -8.81 1.91 -11.31
C ASP A 383 -7.80 0.77 -11.51
N MET A 384 -7.70 -0.18 -10.56
CA MET A 384 -6.90 -1.41 -10.72
C MET A 384 -7.35 -2.24 -11.95
N TYR A 385 -8.65 -2.51 -12.09
CA TYR A 385 -9.17 -3.31 -13.21
C TYR A 385 -9.01 -2.61 -14.57
N LEU A 386 -9.19 -1.30 -14.63
CA LEU A 386 -9.01 -0.50 -15.85
C LEU A 386 -7.52 -0.38 -16.23
N ALA A 387 -6.63 -0.21 -15.26
CA ALA A 387 -5.19 -0.13 -15.50
C ALA A 387 -4.61 -1.44 -16.02
N ASN A 388 -5.09 -2.59 -15.52
CA ASN A 388 -4.46 -3.88 -15.82
C ASN A 388 -5.47 -5.05 -15.86
N PRO A 389 -6.34 -5.11 -16.87
CA PRO A 389 -7.44 -6.08 -16.91
C PRO A 389 -6.97 -7.54 -17.02
N SER A 390 -5.85 -7.81 -17.70
CA SER A 390 -5.32 -9.18 -17.78
C SER A 390 -4.75 -9.66 -16.45
N ALA A 391 -4.24 -8.75 -15.60
CA ALA A 391 -3.80 -9.13 -14.26
C ALA A 391 -4.94 -9.70 -13.43
N PHE A 392 -6.04 -8.94 -13.35
CA PHE A 392 -7.16 -9.32 -12.51
C PHE A 392 -8.00 -10.45 -13.09
N ALA A 393 -7.97 -10.67 -14.41
CA ALA A 393 -8.55 -11.86 -15.04
C ALA A 393 -7.94 -13.18 -14.50
N GLN A 394 -6.69 -13.15 -14.03
CA GLN A 394 -6.02 -14.31 -13.41
C GLN A 394 -6.25 -14.41 -11.89
N ILE A 395 -6.73 -13.35 -11.24
CA ILE A 395 -6.85 -13.30 -9.77
C ILE A 395 -8.25 -13.75 -9.35
N THR A 396 -8.28 -14.93 -8.74
CA THR A 396 -9.45 -15.53 -8.08
C THR A 396 -9.21 -15.66 -6.59
N ASP A 397 -10.29 -15.67 -5.80
CA ASP A 397 -10.22 -15.97 -4.37
C ASP A 397 -11.20 -17.12 -4.03
N PRO A 398 -10.72 -18.36 -3.88
CA PRO A 398 -11.59 -19.52 -3.62
C PRO A 398 -12.23 -19.49 -2.22
N ASP A 399 -11.78 -18.61 -1.32
CA ASP A 399 -12.39 -18.39 -0.01
C ASP A 399 -13.53 -17.36 -0.05
N ALA A 400 -13.62 -16.56 -1.11
CA ALA A 400 -14.66 -15.54 -1.26
C ALA A 400 -16.07 -16.15 -1.29
N ARG A 401 -17.01 -15.50 -0.59
CA ARG A 401 -18.42 -15.91 -0.58
C ARG A 401 -19.31 -14.77 -1.07
N TYR A 402 -20.30 -15.15 -1.88
CA TYR A 402 -21.33 -14.28 -2.45
C TYR A 402 -22.66 -15.05 -2.39
N VAL A 403 -23.52 -14.76 -1.42
CA VAL A 403 -24.67 -15.62 -1.04
C VAL A 403 -25.94 -14.79 -0.96
N GLY A 404 -26.87 -14.99 -1.89
CA GLY A 404 -28.13 -14.25 -1.92
C GLY A 404 -27.99 -12.80 -2.38
N LEU A 405 -27.04 -12.52 -3.28
CA LEU A 405 -27.06 -11.27 -4.07
C LEU A 405 -28.26 -11.26 -5.03
N PRO A 406 -28.88 -10.10 -5.30
CA PRO A 406 -30.04 -9.98 -6.20
C PRO A 406 -29.74 -10.51 -7.61
N VAL A 407 -28.55 -10.21 -8.12
CA VAL A 407 -28.05 -10.68 -9.42
C VAL A 407 -26.88 -11.67 -9.21
N GLN A 408 -26.83 -12.70 -10.05
CA GLN A 408 -25.77 -13.71 -10.03
C GLN A 408 -24.88 -13.52 -11.27
N LEU A 409 -23.57 -13.43 -11.06
CA LEU A 409 -22.58 -13.23 -12.13
C LEU A 409 -22.10 -14.56 -12.73
N PRO A 410 -21.62 -14.56 -13.99
CA PRO A 410 -20.98 -15.72 -14.61
C PRO A 410 -19.89 -16.36 -13.73
N ALA A 411 -19.69 -17.68 -13.84
CA ALA A 411 -18.76 -18.42 -12.99
C ALA A 411 -17.30 -17.95 -13.14
N ASP A 412 -16.91 -17.60 -14.36
CA ASP A 412 -15.61 -17.07 -14.80
C ASP A 412 -15.40 -15.57 -14.51
N THR A 413 -16.32 -14.93 -13.76
CA THR A 413 -16.16 -13.53 -13.37
C THR A 413 -14.97 -13.36 -12.40
N PRO A 414 -13.99 -12.49 -12.71
CA PRO A 414 -12.84 -12.17 -11.86
C PRO A 414 -13.25 -11.67 -10.48
N GLU A 415 -12.44 -11.96 -9.47
CA GLU A 415 -12.81 -11.60 -8.08
C GLU A 415 -12.96 -10.08 -7.90
N ILE A 416 -12.12 -9.27 -8.56
CA ILE A 416 -12.25 -7.81 -8.52
C ILE A 416 -13.60 -7.32 -9.06
N VAL A 417 -14.13 -7.97 -10.11
CA VAL A 417 -15.43 -7.63 -10.71
C VAL A 417 -16.58 -8.12 -9.81
N ARG A 418 -16.41 -9.25 -9.11
CA ARG A 418 -17.36 -9.70 -8.08
C ARG A 418 -17.43 -8.72 -6.90
N LEU A 419 -16.30 -8.18 -6.45
CA LEU A 419 -16.23 -7.15 -5.41
C LEU A 419 -16.92 -5.85 -5.86
N ILE A 420 -16.62 -5.36 -7.08
CA ILE A 420 -17.24 -4.15 -7.65
C ILE A 420 -18.77 -4.30 -7.69
N HIS A 421 -19.27 -5.40 -8.24
CA HIS A 421 -20.71 -5.70 -8.30
C HIS A 421 -21.36 -5.80 -6.92
N TRP A 422 -20.73 -6.50 -5.98
CA TRP A 422 -21.23 -6.64 -4.62
C TRP A 422 -21.36 -5.29 -3.91
N ALA A 423 -20.39 -4.38 -4.10
CA ALA A 423 -20.43 -3.05 -3.50
C ALA A 423 -21.57 -2.19 -4.06
N VAL A 424 -21.80 -2.25 -5.38
CA VAL A 424 -22.93 -1.59 -6.03
C VAL A 424 -24.28 -2.08 -5.47
N GLU A 425 -24.47 -3.39 -5.32
CA GLU A 425 -25.70 -3.93 -4.74
C GLU A 425 -25.90 -3.50 -3.27
N VAL A 426 -24.82 -3.45 -2.47
CA VAL A 426 -24.87 -2.90 -1.09
C VAL A 426 -25.29 -1.42 -1.09
N TYR A 427 -24.74 -0.61 -1.99
CA TYR A 427 -25.04 0.82 -2.08
C TYR A 427 -26.49 1.09 -2.53
N LEU A 428 -27.02 0.27 -3.43
CA LEU A 428 -28.42 0.35 -3.87
C LEU A 428 -29.41 -0.10 -2.81
N ASP A 429 -29.13 -1.19 -2.09
CA ASP A 429 -29.97 -1.64 -0.95
C ASP A 429 -29.94 -0.60 0.19
N GLY A 430 -28.75 -0.08 0.50
CA GLY A 430 -28.54 0.97 1.49
C GLY A 430 -29.13 2.33 1.11
N ARG A 431 -29.45 2.55 -0.17
CA ARG A 431 -29.92 3.82 -0.73
C ARG A 431 -29.00 4.97 -0.32
N VAL A 432 -27.73 4.85 -0.65
CA VAL A 432 -26.67 5.77 -0.21
C VAL A 432 -26.86 7.18 -0.79
N ASN A 433 -27.08 8.16 0.08
CA ASN A 433 -27.11 9.59 -0.26
C ASN A 433 -26.06 10.35 0.59
N HIS A 434 -24.79 10.01 0.36
CA HIS A 434 -23.61 10.64 0.97
C HIS A 434 -22.59 10.96 -0.12
N THR A 435 -21.94 12.11 0.00
CA THR A 435 -21.04 12.71 -1.00
C THR A 435 -20.09 11.70 -1.62
N LEU A 436 -19.24 11.07 -0.80
CA LEU A 436 -18.19 10.15 -1.29
C LEU A 436 -18.77 8.84 -1.82
N LEU A 437 -19.90 8.36 -1.29
CA LEU A 437 -20.55 7.14 -1.80
C LEU A 437 -21.24 7.34 -3.16
N LYS A 438 -21.74 8.55 -3.46
CA LYS A 438 -22.20 8.94 -4.81
C LYS A 438 -21.03 8.88 -5.81
N GLU A 439 -19.87 9.40 -5.43
CA GLU A 439 -18.65 9.39 -6.25
C GLU A 439 -18.16 7.96 -6.53
N GLN A 440 -18.22 7.08 -5.53
CA GLN A 440 -17.91 5.66 -5.70
C GLN A 440 -18.84 4.99 -6.74
N LEU A 441 -20.15 5.29 -6.74
CA LEU A 441 -21.07 4.80 -7.77
C LEU A 441 -20.77 5.37 -9.17
N ALA A 442 -20.31 6.62 -9.28
CA ALA A 442 -19.93 7.21 -10.57
C ALA A 442 -18.78 6.44 -11.24
N ALA A 443 -17.79 5.95 -10.46
CA ALA A 443 -16.71 5.10 -10.98
C ALA A 443 -17.24 3.79 -11.59
N PHE A 444 -18.24 3.15 -10.96
CA PHE A 444 -18.91 1.98 -11.55
C PHE A 444 -19.67 2.32 -12.84
N LEU A 445 -20.44 3.42 -12.85
CA LEU A 445 -21.17 3.82 -14.06
C LEU A 445 -20.24 4.14 -15.22
N TYR A 446 -19.12 4.83 -14.96
CA TYR A 446 -18.09 5.07 -15.96
C TYR A 446 -17.54 3.75 -16.51
N ALA A 447 -17.09 2.85 -15.63
CA ALA A 447 -16.41 1.61 -15.98
C ALA A 447 -17.34 0.52 -16.58
N TYR A 448 -18.66 0.67 -16.48
CA TYR A 448 -19.62 -0.35 -16.90
C TYR A 448 -19.38 -0.95 -18.31
N PRO A 449 -19.02 -0.21 -19.37
CA PRO A 449 -18.73 -0.81 -20.69
C PRO A 449 -17.67 -1.92 -20.64
N TYR A 450 -16.67 -1.79 -19.77
CA TYR A 450 -15.58 -2.76 -19.57
C TYR A 450 -15.94 -3.90 -18.60
N LEU A 451 -17.07 -3.76 -17.89
CA LEU A 451 -17.65 -4.73 -16.95
C LEU A 451 -18.85 -5.47 -17.55
N ALA A 452 -19.46 -4.97 -18.64
CA ALA A 452 -20.71 -5.45 -19.22
C ALA A 452 -20.68 -6.91 -19.71
N ARG A 453 -19.49 -7.49 -19.92
CA ARG A 453 -19.33 -8.94 -20.20
C ARG A 453 -19.63 -9.84 -18.99
N TYR A 454 -19.62 -9.26 -17.80
CA TYR A 454 -19.80 -9.95 -16.52
C TYR A 454 -21.02 -9.45 -15.75
N VAL A 455 -21.18 -8.13 -15.65
CA VAL A 455 -22.23 -7.48 -14.86
C VAL A 455 -23.45 -7.23 -15.76
N PRO A 456 -24.62 -7.83 -15.47
CA PRO A 456 -25.82 -7.63 -16.27
C PRO A 456 -26.29 -6.17 -16.30
N ARG A 457 -26.83 -5.76 -17.45
CA ARG A 457 -27.29 -4.39 -17.73
C ARG A 457 -28.31 -3.85 -16.72
N GLU A 458 -29.12 -4.71 -16.13
CA GLU A 458 -30.09 -4.35 -15.07
C GLU A 458 -29.43 -3.82 -13.78
N VAL A 459 -28.16 -4.17 -13.50
CA VAL A 459 -27.40 -3.59 -12.37
C VAL A 459 -26.99 -2.15 -12.71
N TYR A 460 -26.49 -1.94 -13.92
CA TYR A 460 -26.12 -0.61 -14.43
C TYR A 460 -27.33 0.32 -14.47
N GLU A 461 -28.46 -0.11 -15.04
CA GLU A 461 -29.64 0.75 -15.18
C GLU A 461 -30.21 1.15 -13.81
N ARG A 462 -30.27 0.23 -12.83
CA ARG A 462 -30.62 0.56 -11.44
C ARG A 462 -29.67 1.58 -10.81
N ALA A 463 -28.36 1.40 -10.98
CA ALA A 463 -27.36 2.32 -10.43
C ALA A 463 -27.38 3.69 -11.09
N ARG A 464 -27.54 3.73 -12.42
CA ARG A 464 -27.64 4.94 -13.25
C ARG A 464 -28.85 5.77 -12.85
N ASP A 465 -30.03 5.14 -12.82
CA ASP A 465 -31.29 5.83 -12.54
C ASP A 465 -31.35 6.32 -11.09
N TYR A 466 -30.75 5.57 -10.16
CA TYR A 466 -30.60 6.00 -8.78
C TYR A 466 -29.65 7.19 -8.64
N LEU A 467 -28.43 7.10 -9.18
CA LEU A 467 -27.39 8.10 -8.98
C LEU A 467 -27.71 9.46 -9.63
N PHE A 468 -28.23 9.45 -10.87
CA PHE A 468 -28.65 10.70 -11.52
C PHE A 468 -29.77 11.43 -10.76
N GLY A 469 -30.62 10.69 -10.02
CA GLY A 469 -31.70 11.27 -9.24
C GLY A 469 -31.27 11.95 -7.93
N ILE A 470 -30.01 11.77 -7.50
CA ILE A 470 -29.49 12.30 -6.23
C ILE A 470 -28.18 13.10 -6.37
N TRP A 471 -27.62 13.26 -7.58
CA TRP A 471 -26.29 13.88 -7.76
C TRP A 471 -26.20 15.30 -7.17
N ASP A 472 -27.24 16.10 -7.43
CA ASP A 472 -27.41 17.48 -6.96
C ASP A 472 -28.35 17.59 -5.75
N ASP A 473 -28.62 16.49 -5.03
CA ASP A 473 -29.34 16.56 -3.75
C ASP A 473 -28.41 17.12 -2.65
N PRO A 474 -28.69 18.30 -2.07
CA PRO A 474 -27.87 18.88 -1.01
C PRO A 474 -28.04 18.14 0.33
N ALA A 475 -29.09 17.33 0.51
CA ALA A 475 -29.32 16.60 1.73
C ALA A 475 -28.38 15.39 1.86
N LYS A 476 -27.90 15.17 3.08
CA LYS A 476 -27.22 13.93 3.47
C LYS A 476 -28.18 13.02 4.20
N ASP A 477 -28.06 11.73 4.00
CA ASP A 477 -28.81 10.74 4.76
C ASP A 477 -28.07 10.28 6.04
N ARG A 478 -28.49 9.12 6.54
CA ARG A 478 -27.97 8.40 7.71
C ARG A 478 -26.48 8.03 7.64
N PHE A 479 -25.79 8.22 6.50
CA PHE A 479 -24.38 7.87 6.35
C PHE A 479 -23.38 8.97 6.75
N ALA A 480 -23.84 10.16 7.13
CA ALA A 480 -22.98 11.31 7.50
C ALA A 480 -22.31 11.26 8.90
N TRP A 481 -22.05 10.09 9.50
CA TRP A 481 -21.34 10.06 10.78
C TRP A 481 -19.84 10.30 10.60
N TYR A 482 -19.29 11.14 11.48
CA TYR A 482 -17.99 11.81 11.37
C TYR A 482 -17.90 12.94 10.34
N ASP A 483 -18.96 13.39 9.67
CA ASP A 483 -18.91 14.64 8.89
C ASP A 483 -18.74 15.84 9.85
N THR A 484 -17.49 16.25 10.11
CA THR A 484 -17.18 17.32 11.08
C THR A 484 -17.29 18.72 10.47
N THR A 485 -17.13 18.81 9.15
CA THR A 485 -17.08 20.08 8.40
C THR A 485 -18.43 20.35 7.71
N PRO A 486 -19.08 21.52 7.91
CA PRO A 486 -20.36 21.85 7.28
C PRO A 486 -20.29 21.89 5.74
N HIS A 487 -20.85 20.88 5.09
CA HIS A 487 -20.99 20.79 3.63
C HIS A 487 -22.33 20.16 3.24
N THR A 488 -22.81 20.41 2.02
CA THR A 488 -23.98 19.73 1.44
C THR A 488 -23.54 18.49 0.65
N ALA A 489 -24.46 17.60 0.29
CA ALA A 489 -24.17 16.45 -0.57
C ALA A 489 -24.31 16.75 -2.08
N ASP A 490 -24.53 18.00 -2.49
CA ASP A 490 -24.65 18.42 -3.89
C ASP A 490 -23.27 18.40 -4.57
N LEU A 491 -23.07 17.43 -5.48
CA LEU A 491 -21.80 17.28 -6.18
C LEU A 491 -21.61 18.28 -7.33
N LEU A 492 -22.59 19.13 -7.66
CA LEU A 492 -22.41 20.22 -8.64
C LEU A 492 -21.90 21.52 -7.99
N GLN A 493 -21.87 21.61 -6.67
CA GLN A 493 -21.37 22.80 -5.96
C GLN A 493 -19.82 22.89 -6.00
N VAL A 494 -19.30 24.11 -5.79
CA VAL A 494 -17.88 24.30 -5.49
C VAL A 494 -17.65 24.13 -3.98
N TYR A 495 -16.89 23.11 -3.62
CA TYR A 495 -16.46 22.80 -2.27
C TYR A 495 -15.27 23.69 -1.88
N THR A 496 -15.55 24.70 -1.06
CA THR A 496 -14.55 25.66 -0.54
C THR A 496 -14.07 25.33 0.87
N GLN A 497 -14.82 24.50 1.62
CA GLN A 497 -14.40 23.95 2.90
C GLN A 497 -13.67 22.62 2.68
N VAL A 498 -12.42 22.73 2.20
CA VAL A 498 -11.51 21.60 2.07
C VAL A 498 -10.97 21.23 3.44
N GLY A 499 -10.90 19.94 3.72
CA GLY A 499 -10.29 19.44 4.95
C GLY A 499 -9.08 18.56 4.71
N SER A 500 -8.35 18.30 5.78
CA SER A 500 -7.16 17.47 5.82
C SER A 500 -7.15 16.52 7.02
N GLY A 501 -8.29 16.33 7.68
CA GLY A 501 -8.44 15.54 8.91
C GLY A 501 -9.49 14.42 8.88
N LYS A 502 -9.54 13.62 9.95
CA LYS A 502 -10.60 12.62 10.16
C LYS A 502 -11.97 13.27 10.33
N GLY A 503 -12.76 13.19 9.27
CA GLY A 503 -14.15 13.66 9.21
C GLY A 503 -14.45 14.68 8.11
N GLU A 504 -13.44 14.97 7.30
CA GLU A 504 -13.46 16.06 6.33
C GLU A 504 -13.27 15.51 4.90
N LEU A 505 -13.66 16.30 3.90
CA LEU A 505 -13.57 15.92 2.48
C LEU A 505 -12.17 16.27 1.92
N PRO A 506 -11.52 15.35 1.18
CA PRO A 506 -10.20 15.60 0.62
C PRO A 506 -10.25 16.61 -0.54
N PRO A 507 -9.23 17.46 -0.73
CA PRO A 507 -9.20 18.39 -1.87
C PRO A 507 -9.33 17.66 -3.21
N GLY A 508 -10.09 18.23 -4.14
CA GLY A 508 -10.28 17.67 -5.48
C GLY A 508 -11.26 16.50 -5.59
N HIS A 509 -11.81 15.98 -4.49
CA HIS A 509 -12.68 14.79 -4.50
C HIS A 509 -13.80 14.85 -5.55
N SER A 510 -14.47 15.99 -5.71
CA SER A 510 -15.58 16.18 -6.66
C SER A 510 -15.17 16.47 -8.11
N VAL A 511 -13.88 16.73 -8.42
CA VAL A 511 -13.43 17.05 -9.79
C VAL A 511 -13.64 15.83 -10.70
N TRP A 512 -12.99 14.72 -10.36
CA TRP A 512 -12.97 13.52 -11.21
C TRP A 512 -14.33 12.81 -11.34
N PRO A 513 -15.14 12.65 -10.27
CA PRO A 513 -16.47 12.06 -10.36
C PRO A 513 -17.44 12.86 -11.24
N ASN A 514 -17.30 14.18 -11.31
CA ASN A 514 -18.08 14.98 -12.25
C ASN A 514 -17.63 14.80 -13.71
N VAL A 515 -16.34 14.59 -13.98
CA VAL A 515 -15.88 14.17 -15.33
C VAL A 515 -16.44 12.78 -15.68
N MET A 516 -16.39 11.83 -14.75
CA MET A 516 -17.00 10.51 -14.95
C MET A 516 -18.51 10.60 -15.22
N MET A 517 -19.24 11.48 -14.53
CA MET A 517 -20.67 11.70 -14.79
C MET A 517 -20.96 12.47 -16.08
N TYR A 518 -20.05 13.34 -16.55
CA TYR A 518 -20.12 13.94 -17.89
C TYR A 518 -20.07 12.85 -18.97
N GLU A 519 -19.06 11.98 -18.93
CA GLU A 519 -18.88 10.86 -19.87
C GLU A 519 -20.10 9.92 -19.87
N VAL A 520 -20.61 9.57 -18.67
CA VAL A 520 -21.83 8.75 -18.54
C VAL A 520 -23.06 9.48 -19.10
N ALA A 521 -23.23 10.78 -18.81
CA ALA A 521 -24.37 11.55 -19.31
C ALA A 521 -24.36 11.73 -20.84
N THR A 522 -23.18 11.96 -21.42
CA THR A 522 -22.96 12.04 -22.87
C THR A 522 -23.28 10.70 -23.54
N ARG A 523 -22.77 9.58 -22.99
CA ARG A 523 -23.06 8.21 -23.47
C ARG A 523 -24.56 7.85 -23.39
N GLU A 524 -25.27 8.36 -22.38
CA GLU A 524 -26.71 8.18 -22.23
C GLU A 524 -27.55 9.21 -23.04
N GLY A 525 -26.91 10.07 -23.84
CA GLY A 525 -27.58 11.05 -24.70
C GLY A 525 -28.34 12.14 -23.93
N ARG A 526 -27.92 12.46 -22.71
CA ARG A 526 -28.62 13.42 -21.84
C ARG A 526 -28.34 14.87 -22.23
N ALA A 527 -29.40 15.66 -22.36
CA ALA A 527 -29.31 17.09 -22.66
C ALA A 527 -28.70 17.96 -21.56
N ASP A 528 -28.46 17.42 -20.36
CA ASP A 528 -27.83 18.11 -19.21
C ASP A 528 -26.36 17.73 -18.98
N ALA A 529 -25.73 16.95 -19.89
CA ALA A 529 -24.37 16.43 -19.70
C ALA A 529 -23.34 17.52 -19.36
N ASP A 530 -23.33 18.65 -20.06
CA ASP A 530 -22.36 19.74 -19.84
C ASP A 530 -22.36 20.30 -18.41
N ARG A 531 -23.43 20.10 -17.61
CA ARG A 531 -23.50 20.56 -16.22
C ARG A 531 -22.44 19.88 -15.33
N TYR A 532 -22.15 18.61 -15.57
CA TYR A 532 -21.19 17.84 -14.78
C TYR A 532 -19.76 18.34 -15.09
N LEU A 533 -19.38 18.45 -16.36
CA LEU A 533 -18.07 19.01 -16.73
C LEU A 533 -17.91 20.47 -16.27
N ALA A 534 -18.99 21.28 -16.30
CA ALA A 534 -18.97 22.62 -15.74
C ALA A 534 -18.67 22.65 -14.23
N ALA A 535 -19.24 21.74 -13.44
CA ALA A 535 -18.92 21.60 -12.02
C ALA A 535 -17.46 21.16 -11.79
N ALA A 536 -16.96 20.18 -12.56
CA ALA A 536 -15.57 19.75 -12.50
C ALA A 536 -14.59 20.91 -12.77
N ARG A 537 -14.84 21.71 -13.82
CA ARG A 537 -14.06 22.92 -14.15
C ARG A 537 -14.11 23.96 -13.03
N ALA A 538 -15.29 24.22 -12.47
CA ALA A 538 -15.47 25.22 -11.42
C ALA A 538 -14.74 24.83 -10.13
N GLN A 539 -14.79 23.55 -9.75
CA GLN A 539 -14.02 23.02 -8.63
C GLN A 539 -12.51 23.10 -8.90
N ALA A 540 -12.05 22.67 -10.08
CA ALA A 540 -10.64 22.71 -10.45
C ALA A 540 -10.08 24.14 -10.43
N ALA A 541 -10.84 25.11 -10.97
CA ALA A 541 -10.45 26.52 -10.98
C ALA A 541 -10.31 27.06 -9.56
N TRP A 542 -11.27 26.76 -8.67
CA TRP A 542 -11.18 27.16 -7.26
C TRP A 542 -9.95 26.58 -6.57
N LEU A 543 -9.63 25.30 -6.79
CA LEU A 543 -8.46 24.64 -6.19
C LEU A 543 -7.14 25.30 -6.64
N VAL A 544 -6.98 25.55 -7.95
CA VAL A 544 -5.78 26.18 -8.53
C VAL A 544 -5.61 27.63 -8.07
N GLU A 545 -6.70 28.38 -7.85
CA GLU A 545 -6.66 29.78 -7.41
C GLU A 545 -6.45 29.93 -5.89
N HIS A 546 -6.91 28.97 -5.06
CA HIS A 546 -7.01 29.15 -3.61
C HIS A 546 -6.14 28.22 -2.74
N LEU A 547 -5.59 27.13 -3.27
CA LEU A 547 -4.71 26.24 -2.50
C LEU A 547 -3.25 26.66 -2.58
N ASP A 548 -2.61 26.81 -1.42
CA ASP A 548 -1.17 27.00 -1.30
C ASP A 548 -0.47 25.63 -1.24
N VAL A 549 0.26 25.25 -2.30
CA VAL A 549 1.02 23.98 -2.34
C VAL A 549 2.14 23.92 -1.28
N THR A 550 2.57 25.06 -0.73
CA THR A 550 3.53 25.10 0.38
C THR A 550 2.89 24.73 1.72
N ASP A 551 1.55 24.77 1.85
CA ASP A 551 0.86 24.24 3.02
C ASP A 551 1.02 22.71 3.08
N PRO A 552 1.58 22.14 4.17
CA PRO A 552 1.76 20.70 4.30
C PRO A 552 0.45 19.90 4.36
N THR A 553 -0.69 20.53 4.61
CA THR A 553 -2.01 19.89 4.51
C THR A 553 -2.44 19.62 3.06
N VAL A 554 -1.92 20.39 2.09
CA VAL A 554 -2.18 20.21 0.64
C VAL A 554 -1.26 19.14 0.03
N THR A 555 -0.02 19.03 0.53
CA THR A 555 1.04 18.14 0.03
C THR A 555 1.31 16.90 0.89
N LYS A 556 0.60 16.76 2.04
CA LYS A 556 0.56 15.57 2.89
C LYS A 556 -0.60 15.64 3.90
N GLY A 557 -1.82 15.94 3.45
CA GLY A 557 -3.03 15.91 4.28
C GLY A 557 -3.44 14.50 4.71
N GLN A 558 -4.36 14.35 5.67
CA GLN A 558 -4.87 13.00 6.02
C GLN A 558 -5.71 12.40 4.88
N ARG A 559 -5.96 11.09 4.93
CA ARG A 559 -6.99 10.42 4.12
C ARG A 559 -6.87 10.63 2.61
N GLN A 560 -5.68 10.42 2.06
CA GLN A 560 -5.44 10.50 0.60
C GLN A 560 -5.70 11.90 0.00
N GLY A 561 -5.64 12.97 0.80
CA GLY A 561 -6.02 14.34 0.39
C GLY A 561 -5.42 14.81 -0.93
N GLU A 562 -4.11 14.65 -1.10
CA GLU A 562 -3.43 15.07 -2.33
C GLU A 562 -3.61 14.10 -3.50
N TYR A 563 -3.99 12.84 -3.24
CA TYR A 563 -4.22 11.87 -4.30
C TYR A 563 -5.41 12.30 -5.17
N HIS A 564 -6.55 12.64 -4.57
CA HIS A 564 -7.71 13.12 -5.32
C HIS A 564 -7.46 14.48 -5.98
N LEU A 565 -6.71 15.36 -5.32
CA LEU A 565 -6.32 16.66 -5.86
C LEU A 565 -5.50 16.51 -7.14
N VAL A 566 -4.33 15.87 -7.06
CA VAL A 566 -3.38 15.83 -8.17
C VAL A 566 -3.85 14.89 -9.27
N THR A 567 -4.42 13.73 -8.95
CA THR A 567 -4.92 12.82 -9.98
C THR A 567 -6.19 13.34 -10.65
N GLY A 568 -7.08 14.02 -9.91
CA GLY A 568 -8.26 14.66 -10.50
C GLY A 568 -7.91 15.81 -11.44
N LEU A 569 -6.97 16.68 -11.04
CA LEU A 569 -6.46 17.76 -11.90
C LEU A 569 -5.70 17.22 -13.12
N ALA A 570 -4.83 16.22 -12.94
CA ALA A 570 -4.09 15.60 -14.03
C ALA A 570 -5.03 14.94 -15.06
N ARG A 571 -6.01 14.16 -14.61
CA ARG A 571 -6.97 13.51 -15.51
C ARG A 571 -7.86 14.51 -16.24
N LEU A 572 -8.31 15.59 -15.58
CA LEU A 572 -9.05 16.67 -16.25
C LEU A 572 -8.20 17.33 -17.35
N LEU A 573 -6.93 17.62 -17.06
CA LEU A 573 -5.99 18.23 -18.01
C LEU A 573 -5.66 17.30 -19.19
N GLU A 574 -5.54 15.99 -18.97
CA GLU A 574 -5.24 15.04 -20.03
C GLU A 574 -6.45 14.73 -20.93
N GLN A 575 -7.66 14.63 -20.38
CA GLN A 575 -8.86 14.28 -21.14
C GLN A 575 -9.57 15.48 -21.78
N HIS A 576 -9.53 16.63 -21.12
CA HIS A 576 -10.20 17.84 -21.60
C HIS A 576 -9.23 19.05 -21.50
N PRO A 577 -8.10 19.03 -22.22
CA PRO A 577 -7.05 20.05 -22.11
C PRO A 577 -7.56 21.48 -22.35
N ASP A 578 -8.43 21.68 -23.33
CA ASP A 578 -9.03 22.99 -23.65
C ASP A 578 -10.07 23.47 -22.61
N GLN A 579 -10.41 22.62 -21.64
CA GLN A 579 -11.42 22.85 -20.61
C GLN A 579 -10.83 22.90 -19.20
N ALA A 580 -9.60 22.41 -19.02
CA ALA A 580 -8.89 22.52 -17.76
C ALA A 580 -8.56 24.00 -17.45
N PRO A 581 -8.64 24.45 -16.18
CA PRO A 581 -8.29 25.81 -15.81
C PRO A 581 -6.85 26.18 -16.20
N SER A 582 -6.65 27.40 -16.70
CA SER A 582 -5.31 27.99 -16.86
C SER A 582 -4.58 27.98 -15.52
N GLY A 583 -3.31 27.55 -15.49
CA GLY A 583 -2.56 27.35 -14.26
C GLY A 583 -2.59 25.92 -13.71
N THR A 584 -3.39 24.99 -14.27
CA THR A 584 -3.45 23.60 -13.76
C THR A 584 -2.12 22.86 -13.91
N ARG A 585 -1.41 23.06 -15.04
CA ARG A 585 -0.10 22.43 -15.29
C ARG A 585 0.97 23.01 -14.36
N GLU A 586 0.93 24.32 -14.16
CA GLU A 586 1.79 25.08 -13.26
C GLU A 586 1.58 24.66 -11.80
N PHE A 587 0.33 24.56 -11.34
CA PHE A 587 0.00 24.07 -9.99
C PHE A 587 0.54 22.66 -9.72
N ILE A 588 0.41 21.75 -10.68
CA ILE A 588 0.95 20.38 -10.58
C ILE A 588 2.49 20.40 -10.55
N ARG A 589 3.13 21.32 -11.29
CA ARG A 589 4.58 21.53 -11.24
C ARG A 589 5.03 22.04 -9.87
N ASP A 590 4.38 23.08 -9.36
CA ASP A 590 4.75 23.70 -8.08
C ASP A 590 4.55 22.71 -6.91
N TRP A 591 3.48 21.91 -6.94
CA TRP A 591 3.30 20.76 -6.05
C TRP A 591 4.45 19.76 -6.17
N ALA A 592 4.87 19.41 -7.39
CA ALA A 592 5.95 18.46 -7.62
C ALA A 592 7.31 18.96 -7.12
N GLU A 593 7.59 20.27 -7.22
CA GLU A 593 8.81 20.90 -6.69
C GLU A 593 8.84 20.83 -5.16
N VAL A 594 7.74 21.21 -4.47
CA VAL A 594 7.62 21.09 -3.00
C VAL A 594 7.76 19.64 -2.53
N VAL A 595 7.15 18.69 -3.24
CA VAL A 595 7.21 17.26 -2.92
C VAL A 595 8.61 16.68 -3.16
N ALA A 596 9.30 17.10 -4.21
CA ALA A 596 10.68 16.70 -4.48
C ALA A 596 11.63 17.22 -3.38
N GLU A 597 11.50 18.48 -2.96
CA GLU A 597 12.27 19.08 -1.86
C GLU A 597 12.03 18.34 -0.53
N ARG A 598 10.76 18.08 -0.18
CA ARG A 598 10.42 17.36 1.07
C ARG A 598 10.86 15.90 1.07
N SER A 599 11.10 15.34 -0.11
CA SER A 599 11.62 13.97 -0.31
C SER A 599 13.14 13.91 -0.41
N ASP A 600 13.86 15.04 -0.43
CA ASP A 600 15.33 15.06 -0.39
C ASP A 600 15.83 14.76 1.03
N ASN A 601 15.95 13.46 1.32
CA ASN A 601 16.41 12.92 2.60
C ASN A 601 16.78 11.43 2.47
N LEU A 602 17.28 10.86 3.57
CA LEU A 602 17.75 9.47 3.76
C LEU A 602 16.85 8.35 3.17
N TRP A 603 15.54 8.61 3.06
CA TRP A 603 14.55 7.62 2.67
C TRP A 603 13.97 7.84 1.27
N ASP A 604 14.31 8.94 0.59
CA ASP A 604 13.60 9.41 -0.61
C ASP A 604 12.07 9.55 -0.40
N PHE A 605 11.64 9.74 0.85
CA PHE A 605 10.24 9.74 1.30
C PHE A 605 9.80 11.15 1.69
N ARG A 606 8.60 11.59 1.30
CA ARG A 606 8.18 12.99 1.54
C ARG A 606 7.90 13.24 3.02
N ARG A 607 8.56 14.24 3.59
CA ARG A 607 8.21 14.79 4.92
C ARG A 607 6.87 15.50 4.87
N TYR A 608 6.24 15.69 6.04
CA TYR A 608 5.05 16.55 6.16
C TYR A 608 5.48 18.01 5.95
N SER A 609 6.41 18.49 6.77
CA SER A 609 7.00 19.83 6.71
C SER A 609 8.52 19.75 6.89
N ALA A 610 9.23 20.89 6.82
CA ALA A 610 10.68 20.92 7.02
C ALA A 610 11.11 20.35 8.39
N ASP A 611 10.29 20.54 9.43
CA ASP A 611 10.50 20.16 10.82
C ASP A 611 9.77 18.87 11.26
N ARG A 612 8.91 18.28 10.41
CA ARG A 612 8.03 17.16 10.79
C ARG A 612 7.93 16.11 9.68
N TRP A 613 8.07 14.83 10.04
CA TRP A 613 7.98 13.73 9.07
C TRP A 613 6.55 13.31 8.78
N THR A 614 5.67 13.37 9.78
CA THR A 614 4.30 12.90 9.66
C THR A 614 3.26 13.94 10.04
N ILE A 615 2.00 13.58 9.81
CA ILE A 615 0.86 14.48 9.95
C ILE A 615 0.55 14.69 11.45
N PRO A 616 0.27 15.93 11.89
CA PRO A 616 -0.15 16.19 13.25
C PRO A 616 -1.44 15.42 13.65
N PRO A 617 -1.57 14.96 14.91
CA PRO A 617 -2.75 14.25 15.37
C PRO A 617 -3.94 15.22 15.54
N PHE A 618 -5.07 14.89 14.89
CA PHE A 618 -6.30 15.68 14.92
C PHE A 618 -6.92 15.83 16.32
N THR A 619 -6.60 14.93 17.26
CA THR A 619 -7.05 14.98 18.67
C THR A 619 -6.21 15.90 19.56
N GLY A 620 -5.11 16.46 19.05
CA GLY A 620 -4.00 16.95 19.86
C GLY A 620 -3.16 15.81 20.43
N GLY A 621 -1.85 16.01 20.52
CA GLY A 621 -0.88 14.99 20.95
C GLY A 621 0.57 15.49 20.83
N GLY A 622 1.51 14.71 21.37
CA GLY A 622 2.95 15.02 21.32
C GLY A 622 3.63 14.44 20.08
N SER A 623 4.58 15.19 19.52
CA SER A 623 5.18 14.97 18.20
C SER A 623 5.81 13.58 17.96
N ALA A 624 6.23 12.85 19.00
CA ALA A 624 6.77 11.51 18.81
C ALA A 624 5.71 10.50 18.33
N SER A 625 4.48 10.63 18.86
CA SER A 625 3.37 9.68 18.65
C SER A 625 2.54 9.91 17.39
N ASP A 626 2.86 10.97 16.63
CA ASP A 626 2.11 11.38 15.44
C ASP A 626 1.94 10.22 14.44
N PRO A 627 0.74 10.05 13.85
CA PRO A 627 0.52 9.04 12.83
C PRO A 627 1.29 9.40 11.54
N ASN A 628 2.03 8.44 10.99
CA ASN A 628 2.43 8.48 9.58
C ASN A 628 1.24 8.31 8.64
N GLU A 629 0.14 7.74 9.17
CA GLU A 629 -1.06 7.37 8.43
C GLU A 629 -0.69 6.65 7.14
N THR A 630 -0.33 5.37 7.26
CA THR A 630 0.31 4.56 6.21
C THR A 630 -0.37 4.66 4.84
N GLY A 631 -1.66 5.01 4.74
CA GLY A 631 -2.34 5.28 3.46
C GLY A 631 -1.72 6.44 2.68
N ASN A 632 -1.21 7.47 3.37
CA ASN A 632 -0.42 8.53 2.76
C ASN A 632 0.95 8.07 2.27
N VAL A 633 1.52 7.00 2.83
CA VAL A 633 2.75 6.38 2.30
C VAL A 633 2.39 5.52 1.10
N ALA A 634 1.50 4.55 1.32
CA ALA A 634 1.07 3.54 0.37
C ALA A 634 0.49 4.14 -0.92
N GLY A 635 -0.39 5.15 -0.80
CA GLY A 635 -1.06 5.77 -1.93
C GLY A 635 -0.26 6.81 -2.71
N PHE A 636 0.92 7.23 -2.23
CA PHE A 636 1.63 8.38 -2.81
C PHE A 636 2.10 8.16 -4.26
N ALA A 637 2.31 6.91 -4.69
CA ALA A 637 2.67 6.66 -6.08
C ALA A 637 1.61 7.20 -7.06
N ALA A 638 0.33 7.22 -6.69
CA ALA A 638 -0.74 7.70 -7.56
C ALA A 638 -0.61 9.20 -7.95
N PRO A 639 -0.61 10.18 -7.02
CA PRO A 639 -0.40 11.58 -7.37
C PRO A 639 0.97 11.84 -8.00
N ALA A 640 2.02 11.14 -7.55
CA ALA A 640 3.37 11.33 -8.10
C ALA A 640 3.48 10.90 -9.57
N LEU A 641 2.88 9.76 -9.94
CA LEU A 641 2.93 9.25 -11.31
C LEU A 641 1.98 10.02 -12.23
N ALA A 642 0.81 10.47 -11.72
CA ALA A 642 -0.06 11.38 -12.45
C ALA A 642 0.62 12.72 -12.76
N ALA A 643 1.29 13.33 -11.78
CA ALA A 643 2.08 14.54 -12.00
C ALA A 643 3.26 14.30 -12.95
N ALA A 644 3.96 13.17 -12.84
CA ALA A 644 5.05 12.81 -13.75
C ALA A 644 4.58 12.66 -15.21
N ARG A 645 3.36 12.15 -15.43
CA ARG A 645 2.75 12.03 -16.76
C ARG A 645 2.37 13.39 -17.36
N VAL A 646 1.76 14.27 -16.55
CA VAL A 646 1.50 15.67 -16.96
C VAL A 646 2.80 16.41 -17.31
N LEU A 647 3.83 16.26 -16.48
CA LEU A 647 5.12 16.95 -16.65
C LEU A 647 5.91 16.47 -17.89
N GLY A 648 5.75 15.20 -18.31
CA GLY A 648 6.41 14.65 -19.49
C GLY A 648 7.92 14.52 -19.30
N ASP A 649 8.70 15.18 -20.18
CA ASP A 649 10.16 15.12 -20.20
C ASP A 649 10.87 15.98 -19.13
N ASP A 650 10.13 16.68 -18.27
CA ASP A 650 10.74 17.47 -17.19
C ASP A 650 11.52 16.56 -16.21
N PRO A 651 12.75 16.92 -15.80
CA PRO A 651 13.53 16.14 -14.83
C PRO A 651 12.80 15.83 -13.51
N LEU A 652 11.82 16.66 -13.10
CA LEU A 652 10.95 16.40 -11.96
C LEU A 652 10.10 15.13 -12.15
N ALA A 653 9.68 14.79 -13.36
CA ALA A 653 8.92 13.56 -13.64
C ALA A 653 9.75 12.32 -13.31
N ALA A 654 11.04 12.31 -13.66
CA ALA A 654 11.96 11.24 -13.30
C ALA A 654 12.20 11.17 -11.77
N ARG A 655 12.30 12.33 -11.09
CA ARG A 655 12.41 12.37 -9.63
C ARG A 655 11.13 11.86 -8.96
N LEU A 656 9.95 12.25 -9.42
CA LEU A 656 8.66 11.77 -8.88
C LEU A 656 8.51 10.25 -9.00
N ARG A 657 8.90 9.64 -10.14
CA ARG A 657 8.94 8.17 -10.30
C ARG A 657 9.85 7.51 -9.26
N GLN A 658 11.02 8.08 -8.99
CA GLN A 658 11.93 7.59 -7.95
C GLN A 658 11.35 7.73 -6.53
N VAL A 659 10.71 8.87 -6.23
CA VAL A 659 10.03 9.08 -4.93
C VAL A 659 8.84 8.12 -4.77
N ALA A 660 8.10 7.82 -5.85
CA ALA A 660 7.02 6.83 -5.85
C ALA A 660 7.52 5.42 -5.51
N VAL A 661 8.65 4.98 -6.09
CA VAL A 661 9.31 3.71 -5.72
C VAL A 661 9.77 3.73 -4.26
N ALA A 662 10.36 4.84 -3.79
CA ALA A 662 10.81 4.95 -2.40
C ALA A 662 9.68 4.86 -1.36
N HIS A 663 8.47 5.29 -1.71
CA HIS A 663 7.29 5.12 -0.85
C HIS A 663 6.84 3.64 -0.80
N VAL A 664 6.96 2.88 -1.89
CA VAL A 664 6.80 1.41 -1.88
C VAL A 664 7.87 0.78 -0.98
N ASP A 665 9.14 1.12 -1.17
CA ASP A 665 10.23 0.57 -0.35
C ASP A 665 10.01 0.86 1.15
N ASN A 666 9.43 2.01 1.49
CA ASN A 666 9.07 2.36 2.86
C ASN A 666 8.02 1.41 3.47
N ILE A 667 6.99 1.02 2.70
CA ILE A 667 5.99 0.02 3.11
C ILE A 667 6.66 -1.33 3.38
N PHE A 668 7.61 -1.75 2.53
CA PHE A 668 8.21 -3.08 2.61
C PHE A 668 9.40 -3.21 3.57
N GLY A 669 10.06 -2.12 3.96
CA GLY A 669 11.04 -2.14 5.06
C GLY A 669 12.23 -1.18 4.96
N ARG A 670 12.40 -0.44 3.85
CA ARG A 670 13.36 0.67 3.74
C ARG A 670 12.78 1.91 4.46
N ASN A 671 12.66 1.77 5.77
CA ASN A 671 12.17 2.78 6.68
C ASN A 671 12.97 2.71 8.00
N PRO A 672 12.83 3.69 8.90
CA PRO A 672 13.67 3.77 10.10
C PRO A 672 13.64 2.56 11.04
N THR A 673 12.65 1.68 10.91
CA THR A 673 12.46 0.50 11.77
C THR A 673 12.92 -0.81 11.13
N GLY A 674 13.26 -0.81 9.83
CA GLY A 674 13.66 -2.03 9.12
C GLY A 674 12.56 -3.09 9.04
N ARG A 675 11.28 -2.67 9.01
CA ARG A 675 10.10 -3.52 9.16
C ARG A 675 9.01 -3.15 8.19
N HIS A 676 8.27 -4.14 7.71
CA HIS A 676 7.10 -3.95 6.87
C HIS A 676 6.00 -3.22 7.66
N ALA A 677 5.20 -2.41 6.95
CA ALA A 677 4.05 -1.69 7.51
C ALA A 677 2.84 -2.60 7.82
N SER A 678 3.09 -3.83 8.27
CA SER A 678 2.08 -4.80 8.71
C SER A 678 2.73 -5.73 9.73
N TYR A 679 2.08 -5.98 10.87
CA TYR A 679 2.53 -6.99 11.82
C TYR A 679 2.58 -8.39 11.19
N ARG A 680 1.54 -8.73 10.41
CA ARG A 680 1.42 -10.05 9.75
C ARG A 680 2.18 -10.18 8.43
N GLY A 681 2.88 -9.12 8.00
CA GLY A 681 3.69 -9.09 6.78
C GLY A 681 4.52 -10.35 6.53
N PRO A 682 5.24 -10.92 7.52
CA PRO A 682 6.06 -12.13 7.34
C PRO A 682 5.31 -13.46 7.28
N THR A 683 4.00 -13.47 7.55
CA THR A 683 3.25 -14.74 7.60
C THR A 683 2.79 -15.11 6.20
N GLU A 684 3.34 -16.16 5.60
CA GLU A 684 3.03 -16.59 4.22
C GLU A 684 1.51 -16.76 3.96
N GLN A 685 0.73 -17.11 4.98
CA GLN A 685 -0.73 -17.20 4.90
C GLN A 685 -1.43 -15.84 4.73
N TRP A 686 -0.97 -14.78 5.42
CA TRP A 686 -1.70 -13.50 5.56
C TRP A 686 -0.97 -12.26 5.00
N GLY A 687 0.35 -12.33 4.87
CA GLY A 687 1.24 -11.22 4.51
C GLY A 687 1.79 -11.30 3.09
N PHE A 688 2.97 -10.72 2.88
CA PHE A 688 3.55 -10.50 1.56
C PHE A 688 4.83 -11.34 1.40
N GLU A 689 5.08 -11.83 0.19
CA GLU A 689 6.23 -12.69 -0.10
C GLU A 689 7.56 -11.95 0.12
N GLY A 690 8.59 -12.65 0.61
CA GLY A 690 9.92 -12.11 0.89
C GLY A 690 10.02 -11.23 2.16
N VAL A 691 8.92 -10.90 2.83
CA VAL A 691 8.96 -10.09 4.04
C VAL A 691 9.45 -10.93 5.24
N GLU A 692 10.61 -10.61 5.81
CA GLU A 692 11.08 -11.27 7.03
C GLU A 692 10.55 -10.62 8.33
N ARG A 693 10.43 -9.29 8.35
CA ARG A 693 10.16 -8.52 9.57
C ARG A 693 8.91 -7.66 9.41
N GLY A 694 7.88 -7.99 10.18
CA GLY A 694 6.67 -7.18 10.32
C GLY A 694 6.81 -6.14 11.42
N TRP A 695 5.74 -5.37 11.66
CA TRP A 695 5.67 -4.41 12.77
C TRP A 695 5.93 -5.07 14.14
N TYR A 696 6.27 -4.28 15.17
CA TYR A 696 6.64 -4.81 16.50
C TYR A 696 5.50 -5.52 17.26
N SER A 697 4.25 -5.12 17.05
CA SER A 697 3.08 -5.72 17.73
C SER A 697 1.81 -5.66 16.88
N GLU A 698 1.01 -6.72 16.95
CA GLU A 698 -0.34 -6.69 16.41
C GLU A 698 -1.23 -5.75 17.24
N PHE A 699 -2.02 -4.91 16.57
CA PHE A 699 -3.04 -4.14 17.26
C PHE A 699 -4.26 -5.03 17.56
N GLN A 700 -4.50 -5.31 18.84
CA GLN A 700 -5.66 -6.07 19.29
C GLN A 700 -6.82 -5.13 19.62
N GLY A 701 -7.88 -5.17 18.80
CA GLY A 701 -9.08 -4.37 18.98
C GLY A 701 -9.46 -3.63 17.70
N GLY A 702 -9.80 -2.35 17.86
CA GLY A 702 -10.11 -1.46 16.75
C GLY A 702 -11.57 -1.42 16.31
N ALA A 703 -11.90 -0.42 15.51
CA ALA A 703 -13.23 -0.25 14.93
C ALA A 703 -13.52 -1.38 13.93
N GLY A 704 -12.70 -1.51 12.89
CA GLY A 704 -12.90 -2.51 11.85
C GLY A 704 -12.51 -3.93 12.22
N ARG A 705 -11.62 -4.11 13.21
CA ARG A 705 -10.95 -5.40 13.50
C ARG A 705 -10.23 -5.98 12.28
N LEU A 706 -9.45 -5.15 11.59
CA LEU A 706 -8.84 -5.50 10.30
C LEU A 706 -7.56 -6.33 10.42
N GLN A 707 -6.94 -6.40 11.61
CA GLN A 707 -5.65 -7.09 11.86
C GLN A 707 -5.63 -8.57 11.48
N GLY A 708 -6.80 -9.23 11.45
CA GLY A 708 -6.94 -10.63 11.03
C GLY A 708 -7.07 -10.87 9.53
N SER A 709 -7.04 -9.82 8.70
CA SER A 709 -7.32 -9.89 7.25
C SER A 709 -6.04 -10.12 6.45
N ARG A 710 -6.12 -10.84 5.32
CA ARG A 710 -5.00 -10.99 4.38
C ARG A 710 -4.63 -9.62 3.80
N GLY A 711 -3.34 -9.33 3.62
CA GLY A 711 -2.86 -8.09 3.00
C GLY A 711 -3.03 -6.79 3.82
N VAL A 712 -3.43 -6.85 5.09
CA VAL A 712 -3.65 -5.65 5.92
C VAL A 712 -2.38 -4.81 6.09
N LEU A 713 -2.52 -3.49 5.93
CA LEU A 713 -1.50 -2.50 6.22
C LEU A 713 -1.86 -1.70 7.49
N ASP A 714 -0.91 -1.61 8.41
CA ASP A 714 -1.03 -1.00 9.73
C ASP A 714 -0.48 0.43 9.75
N GLY A 715 -1.00 1.29 10.63
CA GLY A 715 -0.63 2.72 10.74
C GLY A 715 0.78 3.10 11.22
N SER A 716 1.83 2.32 10.94
CA SER A 716 3.21 2.50 11.42
C SER A 716 4.25 2.55 10.28
N PRO A 717 5.47 3.12 10.47
CA PRO A 717 6.04 3.73 11.69
C PRO A 717 5.39 5.07 12.09
N LYS A 718 5.89 5.71 13.16
CA LYS A 718 5.42 7.02 13.68
C LYS A 718 6.52 8.08 13.60
N ASN A 719 6.20 9.38 13.68
CA ASN A 719 7.16 10.49 13.52
C ASN A 719 8.43 10.36 14.38
N GLY A 720 8.31 9.89 15.63
CA GLY A 720 9.47 9.71 16.52
C GLY A 720 10.55 8.76 16.01
N HIS A 721 10.26 7.88 15.05
CA HIS A 721 11.27 6.97 14.47
C HIS A 721 12.13 7.65 13.40
N TYR A 722 11.73 8.81 12.87
CA TYR A 722 12.44 9.48 11.78
C TYR A 722 13.38 10.57 12.33
N PRO A 723 14.58 10.81 11.72
CA PRO A 723 15.07 10.19 10.49
C PRO A 723 15.58 8.75 10.68
N TYR A 724 16.24 8.41 11.78
CA TYR A 724 16.65 7.03 12.06
C TYR A 724 16.76 6.79 13.57
N HIS A 725 15.62 6.46 14.17
CA HIS A 725 15.45 6.18 15.59
C HIS A 725 14.75 4.82 15.80
N PRO A 726 15.37 3.69 15.38
CA PRO A 726 14.80 2.35 15.58
C PRO A 726 14.59 2.03 17.08
N GLU A 727 15.41 2.60 17.96
CA GLU A 727 15.37 2.44 19.41
C GLU A 727 14.08 2.96 20.05
N VAL A 728 13.28 3.76 19.33
CA VAL A 728 11.94 4.21 19.75
C VAL A 728 10.94 3.04 19.78
N GLY A 729 11.17 1.99 19.00
CA GLY A 729 10.47 0.70 19.13
C GLY A 729 8.97 0.77 18.87
N ASN A 730 8.16 0.71 19.93
CA ASN A 730 6.70 0.59 19.83
C ASN A 730 5.96 1.66 20.66
N ILE A 731 5.59 2.76 20.02
CA ILE A 731 5.05 3.97 20.67
C ILE A 731 3.60 4.33 20.29
N GLY A 732 2.79 3.42 19.74
CA GLY A 732 1.40 3.77 19.45
C GLY A 732 0.54 2.67 18.83
N HIS A 733 -0.66 3.08 18.43
CA HIS A 733 -1.65 2.23 17.79
C HIS A 733 -1.23 1.89 16.35
N SER A 734 -1.04 0.60 16.06
CA SER A 734 -0.84 0.03 14.74
C SER A 734 -2.16 -0.55 14.17
N GLU A 735 -3.25 0.21 14.30
CA GLU A 735 -4.53 -0.15 13.68
C GLU A 735 -4.39 -0.07 12.15
N GLY A 736 -4.81 -1.13 11.46
CA GLY A 736 -5.01 -1.11 10.01
C GLY A 736 -6.41 -0.59 9.68
N TRP A 737 -6.55 0.12 8.56
CA TRP A 737 -7.78 0.81 8.16
C TRP A 737 -8.03 0.61 6.66
N VAL A 738 -9.30 0.43 6.23
CA VAL A 738 -9.65 0.11 4.83
C VAL A 738 -9.06 1.12 3.85
N THR A 739 -9.13 2.42 4.17
CA THR A 739 -8.53 3.53 3.43
C THR A 739 -7.03 3.38 3.15
N VAL A 740 -6.27 2.75 4.06
CA VAL A 740 -4.82 2.53 3.86
C VAL A 740 -4.60 1.55 2.71
N ASN A 741 -5.41 0.50 2.65
CA ASN A 741 -5.38 -0.49 1.59
C ASN A 741 -6.06 0.02 0.32
N SER A 742 -7.12 0.82 0.38
CA SER A 742 -7.69 1.53 -0.78
C SER A 742 -6.66 2.47 -1.42
N ALA A 743 -5.84 3.16 -0.62
CA ALA A 743 -4.71 3.95 -1.10
C ALA A 743 -3.62 3.08 -1.75
N TRP A 744 -3.30 1.91 -1.17
CA TRP A 744 -2.35 0.97 -1.75
C TRP A 744 -2.83 0.43 -3.11
N ASN A 745 -4.09 0.02 -3.20
CA ASN A 745 -4.76 -0.44 -4.41
C ASN A 745 -4.65 0.60 -5.53
N GLU A 746 -4.85 1.87 -5.21
CA GLU A 746 -4.75 2.97 -6.16
C GLU A 746 -3.31 3.23 -6.63
N ALA A 747 -2.33 3.18 -5.71
CA ALA A 747 -0.92 3.25 -6.08
C ALA A 747 -0.51 2.10 -7.02
N LEU A 748 -1.04 0.90 -6.81
CA LEU A 748 -0.85 -0.25 -7.70
C LEU A 748 -1.44 -0.04 -9.10
N ALA A 749 -2.57 0.67 -9.22
CA ALA A 749 -3.17 1.03 -10.50
C ALA A 749 -2.27 2.01 -11.28
N TRP A 750 -1.88 3.13 -10.67
CA TRP A 750 -1.02 4.12 -11.33
C TRP A 750 0.39 3.59 -11.65
N ARG A 751 0.95 2.75 -10.78
CA ARG A 751 2.21 2.03 -11.07
C ARG A 751 2.10 1.15 -12.31
N ALA A 752 0.96 0.49 -12.50
CA ALA A 752 0.72 -0.29 -13.71
C ALA A 752 0.70 0.60 -14.96
N VAL A 753 0.00 1.74 -14.89
CA VAL A 753 -0.13 2.67 -16.02
C VAL A 753 1.21 3.30 -16.41
N ASP A 754 2.06 3.67 -15.44
CA ASP A 754 3.36 4.29 -15.72
C ASP A 754 4.37 3.36 -16.42
N VAL A 755 4.31 2.04 -16.14
CA VAL A 755 5.18 1.06 -16.80
C VAL A 755 4.56 0.43 -18.05
N THR A 756 3.24 0.57 -18.23
CA THR A 756 2.54 -0.08 -19.36
C THR A 756 2.88 0.62 -20.66
N GLN A 757 3.30 -0.16 -21.66
CA GLN A 757 3.52 0.33 -23.02
C GLN A 757 3.02 -0.69 -24.03
N VAL A 758 2.32 -0.21 -25.06
CA VAL A 758 1.96 -1.00 -26.23
C VAL A 758 2.63 -0.41 -27.47
N ARG A 759 3.24 -1.26 -28.29
CA ARG A 759 3.93 -0.88 -29.55
C ARG A 759 3.64 -1.92 -30.62
N VAL A 760 3.59 -1.49 -31.87
CA VAL A 760 3.75 -2.38 -33.02
C VAL A 760 5.21 -2.28 -33.48
N VAL A 761 5.84 -3.42 -33.74
CA VAL A 761 7.23 -3.50 -34.19
C VAL A 761 7.37 -4.36 -35.43
N ASP A 762 8.34 -4.03 -36.28
CA ASP A 762 8.68 -4.81 -37.47
C ASP A 762 9.41 -6.13 -37.15
N ALA A 763 9.85 -6.84 -38.20
CA ALA A 763 10.62 -8.08 -38.07
C ALA A 763 12.02 -7.88 -37.46
N ALA A 764 12.58 -6.67 -37.50
CA ALA A 764 13.84 -6.30 -36.85
C ALA A 764 13.65 -5.87 -35.37
N GLY A 765 12.40 -5.64 -34.94
CA GLY A 765 12.04 -5.16 -33.61
C GLY A 765 12.01 -3.63 -33.48
N ALA A 766 12.10 -2.88 -34.58
CA ALA A 766 11.95 -1.43 -34.57
C ALA A 766 10.46 -1.05 -34.45
N VAL A 767 10.15 -0.03 -33.65
CA VAL A 767 8.78 0.51 -33.53
C VAL A 767 8.38 1.17 -34.84
N VAL A 768 7.19 0.83 -35.34
CA VAL A 768 6.65 1.34 -36.61
C VAL A 768 5.27 1.98 -36.41
N ASP A 769 5.02 3.04 -37.17
CA ASP A 769 3.73 3.73 -37.34
C ASP A 769 3.05 3.35 -38.68
N ARG A 770 3.78 2.72 -39.59
CA ARG A 770 3.33 2.25 -40.91
C ARG A 770 3.69 0.78 -41.08
N VAL A 771 2.74 -0.02 -41.54
CA VAL A 771 2.91 -1.45 -41.76
C VAL A 771 2.48 -1.80 -43.19
N PRO A 772 3.38 -2.34 -44.04
CA PRO A 772 3.01 -2.74 -45.39
C PRO A 772 1.99 -3.88 -45.37
N GLU A 773 0.99 -3.80 -46.25
CA GLU A 773 -0.01 -4.86 -46.46
C GLU A 773 0.68 -6.22 -46.75
N GLY A 774 0.10 -7.31 -46.23
CA GLY A 774 0.68 -8.65 -46.32
C GLY A 774 1.84 -8.97 -45.35
N THR A 775 2.39 -7.98 -44.64
CA THR A 775 3.42 -8.23 -43.62
C THR A 775 2.83 -8.71 -42.29
N ARG A 776 3.68 -9.29 -41.43
CA ARG A 776 3.36 -9.83 -40.11
C ARG A 776 4.21 -9.15 -39.02
N PRO A 777 3.93 -7.89 -38.66
CA PRO A 777 4.61 -7.24 -37.53
C PRO A 777 4.22 -7.91 -36.21
N ALA A 778 4.94 -7.58 -35.14
CA ALA A 778 4.62 -8.04 -33.79
C ALA A 778 4.01 -6.91 -32.95
N VAL A 779 2.99 -7.22 -32.16
CA VAL A 779 2.64 -6.41 -30.99
C VAL A 779 3.65 -6.70 -29.89
N ARG A 780 4.18 -5.64 -29.28
CA ARG A 780 4.93 -5.67 -28.02
C ARG A 780 4.11 -4.98 -26.95
N LEU A 781 3.91 -5.69 -25.84
CA LEU A 781 3.32 -5.16 -24.62
C LEU A 781 4.35 -5.24 -23.50
N THR A 782 4.53 -4.15 -22.76
CA THR A 782 5.10 -4.16 -21.40
C THR A 782 3.93 -3.95 -20.45
N ALA A 783 3.72 -4.83 -19.48
CA ALA A 783 2.65 -4.70 -18.48
C ALA A 783 2.94 -5.58 -17.26
N PRO A 784 2.57 -5.16 -16.03
CA PRO A 784 2.92 -5.90 -14.82
C PRO A 784 1.97 -7.08 -14.60
N LEU A 785 2.41 -8.26 -15.00
CA LEU A 785 1.60 -9.47 -15.02
C LEU A 785 2.27 -10.64 -14.28
N ASN A 786 3.57 -10.87 -14.49
CA ASN A 786 4.35 -12.05 -14.10
C ASN A 786 4.02 -12.70 -12.72
N PHE A 787 2.91 -13.44 -12.59
CA PHE A 787 2.44 -13.93 -11.27
C PHE A 787 3.06 -15.26 -10.85
N ASP A 788 3.45 -16.07 -11.82
CA ASP A 788 4.14 -17.34 -11.63
C ASP A 788 5.52 -17.26 -12.28
N PRO A 789 6.60 -17.01 -11.52
CA PRO A 789 7.95 -16.90 -12.08
C PRO A 789 8.51 -18.23 -12.62
N THR A 790 7.74 -19.32 -12.55
CA THR A 790 8.11 -20.63 -13.11
C THR A 790 7.45 -20.93 -14.47
N ALA A 791 6.53 -20.08 -14.92
CA ALA A 791 5.78 -20.24 -16.17
C ALA A 791 5.89 -18.98 -17.06
N LEU A 792 5.49 -19.09 -18.34
CA LEU A 792 5.30 -17.92 -19.20
C LEU A 792 3.88 -17.39 -19.04
N ASP A 793 3.79 -16.14 -18.61
CA ASP A 793 2.52 -15.43 -18.40
C ASP A 793 1.90 -14.94 -19.73
N ARG A 794 0.62 -14.53 -19.69
CA ARG A 794 -0.19 -14.17 -20.86
C ARG A 794 -1.08 -12.96 -20.58
N ALA A 795 -1.29 -12.15 -21.61
CA ALA A 795 -2.22 -11.03 -21.59
C ALA A 795 -3.14 -11.03 -22.82
N GLU A 796 -4.22 -10.24 -22.77
CA GLU A 796 -5.04 -9.89 -23.92
C GLU A 796 -4.87 -8.39 -24.22
N VAL A 797 -4.44 -8.04 -25.44
CA VAL A 797 -4.56 -6.68 -25.98
C VAL A 797 -5.83 -6.58 -26.82
N GLN A 798 -6.38 -5.37 -26.97
CA GLN A 798 -7.42 -5.08 -27.95
C GLN A 798 -6.78 -4.65 -29.28
N VAL A 799 -7.39 -5.04 -30.39
CA VAL A 799 -7.01 -4.65 -31.75
C VAL A 799 -8.27 -4.20 -32.50
N ARG A 800 -8.27 -2.97 -33.01
CA ARG A 800 -9.40 -2.35 -33.72
C ARG A 800 -8.92 -1.83 -35.07
N VAL A 801 -9.73 -2.04 -36.12
CA VAL A 801 -9.49 -1.58 -37.50
C VAL A 801 -10.47 -0.46 -37.80
N GLY A 802 -9.98 0.73 -38.18
CA GLY A 802 -10.77 1.94 -38.34
C GLY A 802 -11.30 2.50 -37.01
N GLU A 803 -11.82 3.73 -37.02
CA GLU A 803 -12.32 4.40 -35.81
C GLU A 803 -13.52 3.66 -35.20
N ASP A 804 -14.53 3.33 -36.01
CA ASP A 804 -15.75 2.63 -35.60
C ASP A 804 -15.62 1.09 -35.48
N GLY A 805 -14.42 0.54 -35.64
CA GLY A 805 -14.22 -0.91 -35.64
C GLY A 805 -14.55 -1.58 -34.30
N ILE A 806 -15.12 -2.78 -34.33
CA ILE A 806 -15.32 -3.57 -33.11
C ILE A 806 -13.96 -4.12 -32.63
N PRO A 807 -13.51 -3.81 -31.40
CA PRO A 807 -12.26 -4.32 -30.87
C PRO A 807 -12.26 -5.86 -30.77
N ARG A 808 -11.18 -6.48 -31.27
CA ARG A 808 -10.91 -7.92 -31.20
C ARG A 808 -9.78 -8.17 -30.20
N ARG A 809 -9.83 -9.30 -29.51
CA ARG A 809 -8.78 -9.68 -28.55
C ARG A 809 -7.64 -10.42 -29.24
N LEU A 810 -6.41 -9.98 -29.00
CA LEU A 810 -5.18 -10.65 -29.41
C LEU A 810 -4.41 -11.10 -28.15
N ALA A 811 -4.14 -12.39 -28.05
CA ALA A 811 -3.42 -12.96 -26.91
C ALA A 811 -1.90 -12.78 -27.09
N VAL A 812 -1.25 -12.10 -26.14
CA VAL A 812 0.21 -11.93 -26.08
C VAL A 812 0.81 -12.88 -25.04
N VAL A 813 2.03 -13.34 -25.28
CA VAL A 813 2.78 -14.29 -24.43
C VAL A 813 4.09 -13.65 -23.99
N GLN A 814 4.47 -13.82 -22.73
CA GLN A 814 5.71 -13.31 -22.14
C GLN A 814 6.95 -13.83 -22.90
N ASP A 815 7.95 -12.96 -23.10
CA ASP A 815 9.20 -13.33 -23.81
C ASP A 815 10.08 -14.33 -23.03
N GLY A 816 9.96 -14.37 -21.70
CA GLY A 816 10.70 -15.27 -20.81
C GLY A 816 10.25 -15.12 -19.34
N PRO A 817 10.52 -16.09 -18.44
CA PRO A 817 9.91 -16.12 -17.08
C PRO A 817 10.27 -14.96 -16.14
N ASN A 818 11.28 -14.16 -16.49
CA ASN A 818 11.67 -12.95 -15.77
C ASN A 818 11.72 -11.72 -16.71
N ALA A 819 10.98 -11.76 -17.82
CA ALA A 819 10.83 -10.64 -18.73
C ALA A 819 9.56 -9.83 -18.39
N THR A 820 9.64 -8.51 -18.50
CA THR A 820 8.50 -7.58 -18.39
C THR A 820 7.74 -7.43 -19.71
N THR A 821 8.24 -8.02 -20.80
CA THR A 821 7.72 -7.88 -22.16
C THR A 821 6.97 -9.12 -22.64
N TYR A 822 5.94 -8.87 -23.44
CA TYR A 822 5.03 -9.84 -24.03
C TYR A 822 4.93 -9.57 -25.53
N ARG A 823 4.70 -10.62 -26.32
CA ARG A 823 4.56 -10.53 -27.78
C ARG A 823 3.40 -11.33 -28.35
N ALA A 824 2.86 -10.83 -29.45
CA ALA A 824 2.04 -11.58 -30.39
C ALA A 824 2.39 -11.17 -31.82
N GLU A 825 2.10 -12.01 -32.79
CA GLU A 825 2.07 -11.62 -34.20
C GLU A 825 0.74 -10.89 -34.50
N LEU A 826 0.80 -9.83 -35.29
CA LEU A 826 -0.37 -9.06 -35.73
C LEU A 826 -0.65 -9.40 -37.20
N ASP A 827 -1.55 -10.36 -37.42
CA ASP A 827 -2.01 -10.74 -38.75
C ASP A 827 -3.07 -9.75 -39.24
N LEU A 828 -2.63 -8.75 -40.04
CA LEU A 828 -3.48 -7.70 -40.60
C LEU A 828 -4.65 -8.27 -41.43
N ALA A 829 -4.39 -9.31 -42.23
CA ALA A 829 -5.41 -9.94 -43.06
C ALA A 829 -6.48 -10.66 -42.21
N ALA A 830 -6.07 -11.35 -41.13
CA ALA A 830 -7.00 -12.02 -40.22
C ALA A 830 -7.88 -11.05 -39.41
N ILE A 831 -7.38 -9.86 -39.08
CA ILE A 831 -8.21 -8.79 -38.50
C ILE A 831 -9.07 -8.07 -39.55
N GLY A 832 -8.81 -8.29 -40.83
CA GLY A 832 -9.55 -7.70 -41.95
C GLY A 832 -9.13 -6.26 -42.28
N ALA A 833 -7.94 -5.85 -41.86
CA ALA A 833 -7.37 -4.55 -42.20
C ALA A 833 -6.85 -4.56 -43.65
N ARG A 834 -7.08 -3.46 -44.34
CA ARG A 834 -6.76 -3.20 -45.75
C ARG A 834 -5.87 -1.97 -45.85
N LEU A 835 -5.31 -1.71 -47.03
CA LEU A 835 -4.67 -0.44 -47.36
C LEU A 835 -5.46 0.77 -46.84
N GLY A 836 -4.76 1.73 -46.24
CA GLY A 836 -5.33 2.97 -45.71
C GLY A 836 -5.99 2.82 -44.34
N ASP A 837 -6.36 1.60 -43.92
CA ASP A 837 -6.94 1.38 -42.60
C ASP A 837 -5.92 1.75 -41.51
N THR A 838 -6.44 2.38 -40.46
CA THR A 838 -5.74 2.51 -39.19
C THR A 838 -6.02 1.29 -38.32
N VAL A 839 -4.97 0.69 -37.76
CA VAL A 839 -5.06 -0.40 -36.80
C VAL A 839 -4.59 0.11 -35.45
N THR A 840 -5.53 0.31 -34.53
CA THR A 840 -5.25 0.67 -33.15
C THR A 840 -5.10 -0.59 -32.31
N VAL A 841 -3.98 -0.72 -31.61
CA VAL A 841 -3.71 -1.76 -30.62
C VAL A 841 -3.68 -1.11 -29.24
N SER A 842 -4.42 -1.64 -28.27
CA SER A 842 -4.47 -1.08 -26.91
C SER A 842 -4.48 -2.09 -25.78
N TYR A 843 -4.02 -1.63 -24.61
CA TYR A 843 -4.00 -2.37 -23.36
C TYR A 843 -4.45 -1.48 -22.20
N GLY A 844 -5.15 -2.06 -21.22
CA GLY A 844 -5.92 -1.27 -20.27
C GLY A 844 -7.24 -0.80 -20.85
N TYR A 845 -8.02 -0.05 -20.07
CA TYR A 845 -9.36 0.41 -20.42
C TYR A 845 -9.62 1.84 -19.92
N GLY A 846 -10.56 2.54 -20.57
CA GLY A 846 -10.96 3.90 -20.20
C GLY A 846 -9.78 4.89 -20.19
N TYR A 847 -9.76 5.79 -19.21
CA TYR A 847 -8.68 6.76 -18.98
C TYR A 847 -7.28 6.17 -18.74
N PHE A 848 -7.18 4.86 -18.52
CA PHE A 848 -5.90 4.17 -18.33
C PHE A 848 -5.46 3.34 -19.54
N ALA A 849 -6.26 3.29 -20.62
CA ALA A 849 -5.86 2.63 -21.85
C ALA A 849 -4.57 3.27 -22.41
N GLN A 850 -3.59 2.42 -22.69
CA GLN A 850 -2.42 2.74 -23.51
C GLN A 850 -2.73 2.25 -24.92
N GLU A 851 -2.63 3.13 -25.92
CA GLU A 851 -2.94 2.80 -27.30
C GLU A 851 -1.77 3.17 -28.23
N THR A 852 -1.64 2.43 -29.32
CA THR A 852 -0.76 2.75 -30.44
C THR A 852 -1.50 2.47 -31.73
N THR A 853 -1.40 3.36 -32.71
CA THR A 853 -2.03 3.18 -34.03
C THR A 853 -0.95 3.02 -35.09
N VAL A 854 -1.18 2.10 -36.03
CA VAL A 854 -0.41 1.99 -37.27
C VAL A 854 -1.31 2.14 -38.47
N THR A 855 -0.82 2.73 -39.55
CA THR A 855 -1.51 2.75 -40.84
C THR A 855 -1.04 1.57 -41.69
N VAL A 856 -1.99 0.85 -42.31
CA VAL A 856 -1.66 -0.14 -43.32
C VAL A 856 -1.28 0.57 -44.62
N THR A 857 -0.06 0.37 -45.10
CA THR A 857 0.47 1.01 -46.32
C THR A 857 0.61 0.01 -47.46
N ALA A 858 0.92 0.51 -48.65
CA ALA A 858 1.30 -0.32 -49.79
C ALA A 858 2.39 -1.35 -49.42
N PRO A 859 2.39 -2.56 -50.01
CA PRO A 859 3.46 -3.55 -49.86
C PRO A 859 4.84 -2.97 -50.22
N LEU A 860 5.89 -3.35 -49.49
CA LEU A 860 7.24 -2.95 -49.90
C LEU A 860 7.76 -3.86 -51.02
N CYS A 861 8.02 -3.27 -52.17
CA CYS A 861 8.74 -3.90 -53.28
C CYS A 861 10.17 -4.35 -52.91
N GLN A 862 10.75 -3.71 -51.88
CA GLN A 862 12.10 -4.02 -51.41
C GLN A 862 12.14 -5.38 -50.70
N GLY A 863 12.91 -6.31 -51.26
CA GLY A 863 13.19 -7.63 -50.67
C GLY A 863 12.42 -8.79 -51.30
N LEU A 864 11.48 -8.53 -52.21
CA LEU A 864 10.88 -9.58 -53.04
C LEU A 864 11.88 -10.10 -54.08
N PRO A 865 11.90 -11.42 -54.38
CA PRO A 865 12.73 -11.98 -55.44
C PRO A 865 12.14 -11.67 -56.81
N ALA A 866 12.45 -10.49 -57.34
CA ALA A 866 11.91 -10.00 -58.61
C ALA A 866 12.21 -10.91 -59.81
N THR A 867 11.19 -11.21 -60.61
CA THR A 867 11.31 -11.92 -61.88
C THR A 867 11.93 -11.04 -62.97
N VAL A 868 11.60 -9.73 -62.95
CA VAL A 868 12.14 -8.73 -63.88
C VAL A 868 12.61 -7.50 -63.08
N VAL A 869 13.82 -7.00 -63.40
CA VAL A 869 14.42 -5.84 -62.72
C VAL A 869 15.02 -4.90 -63.75
N GLY A 870 14.64 -3.62 -63.70
CA GLY A 870 15.17 -2.53 -64.51
C GLY A 870 16.47 -1.93 -63.99
N THR A 871 16.77 -0.73 -64.45
CA THR A 871 17.99 0.04 -64.16
C THR A 871 17.63 1.40 -63.56
N ASP A 872 18.62 2.21 -63.22
CA ASP A 872 18.38 3.57 -62.69
C ASP A 872 18.12 4.59 -63.84
N GLY A 873 17.46 4.14 -64.91
CA GLY A 873 17.00 5.01 -66.00
C GLY A 873 15.95 4.34 -66.90
N ALA A 874 15.12 5.16 -67.54
CA ALA A 874 13.91 4.80 -68.30
C ALA A 874 13.99 3.50 -69.13
N ASP A 875 13.32 2.47 -68.64
CA ASP A 875 13.27 1.10 -69.14
C ASP A 875 11.90 0.75 -69.76
N ARG A 876 11.84 -0.43 -70.40
CA ARG A 876 10.59 -1.02 -70.90
C ARG A 876 10.51 -2.48 -70.46
N LEU A 877 9.86 -2.71 -69.33
CA LEU A 877 9.80 -4.01 -68.67
C LEU A 877 8.48 -4.72 -69.02
N VAL A 878 8.54 -6.04 -69.20
CA VAL A 878 7.37 -6.84 -69.53
C VAL A 878 7.46 -8.20 -68.85
N GLY A 879 6.41 -8.57 -68.11
CA GLY A 879 6.25 -9.89 -67.49
C GLY A 879 5.82 -10.97 -68.48
N THR A 880 5.23 -12.04 -67.94
CA THR A 880 5.05 -13.32 -68.61
C THR A 880 3.59 -13.62 -68.94
N ALA A 881 2.97 -14.57 -68.27
CA ALA A 881 1.56 -14.97 -68.35
C ALA A 881 1.15 -15.78 -67.09
N GLY A 882 1.82 -15.49 -65.98
CA GLY A 882 1.67 -16.06 -64.65
C GLY A 882 2.49 -15.20 -63.69
N ASP A 883 2.15 -15.29 -62.40
CA ASP A 883 2.49 -14.38 -61.31
C ASP A 883 3.96 -13.89 -61.33
N ASP A 884 4.17 -12.62 -61.70
CA ASP A 884 5.47 -11.97 -61.78
C ASP A 884 5.70 -10.94 -60.67
N VAL A 885 6.98 -10.69 -60.36
CA VAL A 885 7.40 -9.54 -59.55
C VAL A 885 8.31 -8.66 -60.39
N ILE A 886 7.90 -7.44 -60.68
CA ILE A 886 8.60 -6.52 -61.60
C ILE A 886 8.97 -5.24 -60.86
N VAL A 887 10.25 -4.84 -60.95
CA VAL A 887 10.78 -3.63 -60.30
C VAL A 887 11.52 -2.77 -61.31
N GLY A 888 11.01 -1.57 -61.59
CA GLY A 888 11.62 -0.55 -62.46
C GLY A 888 12.93 -0.02 -61.89
N ARG A 889 12.80 0.74 -60.80
CA ARG A 889 13.79 1.42 -59.92
C ARG A 889 13.74 2.93 -60.03
N ALA A 890 14.31 3.52 -61.08
CA ALA A 890 14.37 4.96 -61.24
C ALA A 890 14.45 5.36 -62.71
N GLY A 891 13.90 6.52 -63.05
CA GLY A 891 13.67 6.98 -64.41
C GLY A 891 12.29 6.58 -64.94
N ASP A 892 11.84 7.27 -66.00
CA ASP A 892 10.47 7.15 -66.53
C ASP A 892 10.22 5.79 -67.22
N ASP A 893 9.73 4.82 -66.46
CA ASP A 893 9.58 3.43 -66.88
C ASP A 893 8.25 3.14 -67.58
N VAL A 894 8.23 2.09 -68.41
CA VAL A 894 6.99 1.52 -68.95
C VAL A 894 6.95 0.03 -68.68
N ILE A 895 6.07 -0.38 -67.77
CA ILE A 895 5.99 -1.74 -67.25
C ILE A 895 4.64 -2.37 -67.57
N ALA A 896 4.64 -3.63 -68.02
CA ALA A 896 3.43 -4.41 -68.26
C ALA A 896 3.56 -5.83 -67.70
N GLY A 897 2.78 -6.20 -66.69
CA GLY A 897 2.79 -7.54 -66.08
C GLY A 897 2.34 -8.62 -67.08
N ARG A 898 1.19 -8.36 -67.70
CA ARG A 898 0.43 -9.14 -68.70
C ARG A 898 -0.66 -10.04 -68.13
N GLY A 899 -0.52 -10.57 -66.92
CA GLY A 899 -1.54 -11.41 -66.28
C GLY A 899 -1.00 -12.73 -65.74
N GLY A 900 -1.78 -13.33 -64.84
CA GLY A 900 -1.19 -13.83 -63.58
C GLY A 900 -1.38 -12.77 -62.50
N ASP A 901 -1.20 -13.11 -61.22
CA ASP A 901 -1.39 -12.15 -60.13
C ASP A 901 -0.06 -11.41 -59.88
N ASP A 902 0.15 -10.26 -60.56
CA ASP A 902 1.45 -9.60 -60.68
C ASP A 902 1.71 -8.56 -59.57
N VAL A 903 2.96 -8.44 -59.09
CA VAL A 903 3.42 -7.34 -58.22
C VAL A 903 4.36 -6.44 -59.01
N ILE A 904 3.91 -5.24 -59.34
CA ILE A 904 4.63 -4.29 -60.19
C ILE A 904 5.00 -3.04 -59.37
N CYS A 905 6.25 -2.61 -59.53
CA CYS A 905 6.80 -1.44 -58.87
C CYS A 905 7.52 -0.57 -59.88
N GLY A 906 7.09 0.67 -60.07
CA GLY A 906 7.78 1.69 -60.86
C GLY A 906 9.06 2.13 -60.15
N GLY A 907 8.94 3.11 -59.26
CA GLY A 907 10.01 3.59 -58.40
C GLY A 907 10.08 5.12 -58.40
N ASP A 908 11.27 5.67 -58.64
CA ASP A 908 11.48 7.13 -58.73
C ASP A 908 11.40 7.57 -60.22
N GLY A 909 10.25 8.02 -60.72
CA GLY A 909 10.06 8.28 -62.15
C GLY A 909 8.72 8.94 -62.52
N ALA A 910 8.44 9.04 -63.83
CA ALA A 910 7.11 9.33 -64.34
C ALA A 910 6.61 8.11 -65.13
N ASP A 911 6.19 7.10 -64.38
CA ASP A 911 6.08 5.71 -64.81
C ASP A 911 4.72 5.40 -65.46
N ARG A 912 4.68 4.30 -66.21
CA ARG A 912 3.46 3.76 -66.81
C ARG A 912 3.35 2.28 -66.54
N LEU A 913 2.50 1.92 -65.60
CA LEU A 913 2.28 0.57 -65.13
C LEU A 913 0.97 0.02 -65.68
N ALA A 914 1.02 -1.19 -66.23
CA ALA A 914 -0.15 -1.96 -66.62
C ALA A 914 -0.04 -3.35 -66.00
N GLY A 915 -1.07 -3.79 -65.27
CA GLY A 915 -1.14 -5.12 -64.67
C GLY A 915 -1.40 -6.15 -65.78
N GLY A 916 -2.65 -6.56 -65.89
CA GLY A 916 -3.13 -7.46 -66.92
C GLY A 916 -4.47 -8.04 -66.50
N PRO A 917 -4.79 -9.26 -66.92
CA PRO A 917 -5.82 -10.05 -66.27
C PRO A 917 -5.23 -10.90 -65.14
N GLY A 918 -5.63 -10.61 -63.90
CA GLY A 918 -5.13 -11.17 -62.65
C GLY A 918 -5.51 -10.25 -61.49
N ASP A 919 -5.35 -10.69 -60.24
CA ASP A 919 -5.57 -9.84 -59.06
C ASP A 919 -4.26 -9.10 -58.71
N ASP A 920 -3.97 -8.01 -59.44
CA ASP A 920 -2.63 -7.39 -59.46
C ASP A 920 -2.36 -6.40 -58.29
N VAL A 921 -1.08 -6.09 -58.06
CA VAL A 921 -0.59 -5.14 -57.05
C VAL A 921 0.41 -4.17 -57.71
N LEU A 922 -0.02 -2.95 -58.06
CA LEU A 922 0.79 -1.98 -58.80
C LEU A 922 1.13 -0.74 -57.97
N LEU A 923 2.42 -0.50 -57.74
CA LEU A 923 2.93 0.69 -57.06
C LEU A 923 3.67 1.57 -58.07
N GLY A 924 3.18 2.78 -58.34
CA GLY A 924 3.89 3.81 -59.10
C GLY A 924 5.18 4.19 -58.39
N GLY A 925 5.09 5.08 -57.39
CA GLY A 925 6.17 5.38 -56.47
C GLY A 925 6.31 6.87 -56.15
N ALA A 926 7.31 7.52 -56.74
CA ALA A 926 7.60 8.93 -56.53
C ALA A 926 7.80 9.64 -57.88
N GLY A 927 7.04 10.72 -58.09
CA GLY A 927 6.81 11.35 -59.39
C GLY A 927 5.43 10.98 -59.99
N PRO A 928 5.03 11.65 -61.09
CA PRO A 928 3.65 11.60 -61.58
C PRO A 928 3.38 10.39 -62.48
N ASP A 929 2.72 9.38 -61.93
CA ASP A 929 2.60 8.05 -62.54
C ASP A 929 1.25 7.82 -63.26
N VAL A 930 1.23 6.81 -64.14
CA VAL A 930 0.00 6.28 -64.74
C VAL A 930 -0.09 4.80 -64.43
N VAL A 931 -1.05 4.42 -63.58
CA VAL A 931 -1.21 3.07 -63.04
C VAL A 931 -2.54 2.48 -63.49
N ALA A 932 -2.51 1.40 -64.27
CA ALA A 932 -3.70 0.69 -64.72
C ALA A 932 -3.64 -0.78 -64.33
N GLY A 933 -4.63 -1.29 -63.59
CA GLY A 933 -4.69 -2.71 -63.22
C GLY A 933 -5.09 -3.54 -64.44
N GLY A 934 -6.37 -3.87 -64.54
CA GLY A 934 -6.96 -4.49 -65.71
C GLY A 934 -8.24 -5.23 -65.37
N PRO A 935 -8.44 -6.46 -65.88
CA PRO A 935 -9.53 -7.33 -65.43
C PRO A 935 -9.10 -8.24 -64.25
N GLY A 936 -9.49 -7.87 -63.04
CA GLY A 936 -9.28 -8.62 -61.79
C GLY A 936 -9.64 -7.76 -60.58
N ASP A 937 -9.46 -8.26 -59.36
CA ASP A 937 -9.68 -7.47 -58.13
C ASP A 937 -8.36 -6.80 -57.70
N ASP A 938 -8.01 -5.70 -58.39
CA ASP A 938 -6.68 -5.08 -58.33
C ASP A 938 -6.42 -4.21 -57.08
N ARG A 939 -5.14 -4.05 -56.70
CA ARG A 939 -4.66 -3.06 -55.73
C ARG A 939 -3.68 -2.09 -56.39
N LEU A 940 -4.10 -0.84 -56.54
CA LEU A 940 -3.33 0.18 -57.25
C LEU A 940 -2.93 1.33 -56.32
N TYR A 941 -1.65 1.63 -56.29
CA TYR A 941 -1.06 2.66 -55.45
C TYR A 941 -0.37 3.64 -56.40
N GLY A 942 -0.86 4.88 -56.48
CA GLY A 942 -0.23 5.92 -57.30
C GLY A 942 1.17 6.22 -56.77
N GLY A 943 1.23 6.94 -55.65
CA GLY A 943 2.50 7.40 -55.11
C GLY A 943 2.30 8.58 -54.17
N ALA A 944 3.30 9.45 -54.13
CA ALA A 944 3.30 10.68 -53.33
C ALA A 944 2.90 11.95 -54.12
N ASP A 945 2.52 11.81 -55.39
CA ASP A 945 2.40 12.91 -56.36
C ASP A 945 1.04 12.87 -57.14
N GLU A 946 0.90 13.64 -58.23
CA GLU A 946 -0.33 13.71 -59.04
C GLU A 946 -0.43 12.56 -60.04
N ASP A 947 -0.99 11.43 -59.60
CA ASP A 947 -1.08 10.19 -60.39
C ASP A 947 -2.39 10.03 -61.17
N VAL A 948 -2.36 9.21 -62.22
CA VAL A 948 -3.54 8.74 -62.96
C VAL A 948 -3.72 7.24 -62.70
N VAL A 949 -4.55 6.90 -61.72
CA VAL A 949 -4.85 5.51 -61.35
C VAL A 949 -6.19 5.07 -61.95
N ALA A 950 -6.23 3.88 -62.57
CA ALA A 950 -7.43 3.28 -63.12
C ALA A 950 -7.46 1.77 -62.83
N GLY A 951 -8.35 1.34 -61.94
CA GLY A 951 -8.58 -0.08 -61.57
C GLY A 951 -8.81 -0.96 -62.80
N GLY A 952 -10.06 -1.01 -63.25
CA GLY A 952 -10.41 -1.54 -64.57
C GLY A 952 -11.74 -2.26 -64.53
N ALA A 953 -11.70 -3.58 -64.37
CA ALA A 953 -12.86 -4.45 -64.41
C ALA A 953 -12.81 -5.53 -63.31
N GLY A 954 -13.05 -5.10 -62.08
CA GLY A 954 -13.31 -5.96 -60.93
C GLY A 954 -13.73 -5.15 -59.70
N SER A 955 -13.28 -5.55 -58.52
CA SER A 955 -13.51 -4.90 -57.24
C SER A 955 -12.23 -4.22 -56.70
N ASP A 956 -11.74 -3.26 -57.47
CA ASP A 956 -10.43 -2.63 -57.30
C ASP A 956 -10.32 -1.77 -56.01
N VAL A 957 -9.11 -1.70 -55.44
CA VAL A 957 -8.72 -0.81 -54.34
C VAL A 957 -7.65 0.16 -54.84
N THR A 958 -7.88 1.46 -54.70
CA THR A 958 -6.96 2.51 -55.20
C THR A 958 -6.56 3.50 -54.11
N ASP A 959 -5.27 3.79 -53.98
CA ASP A 959 -4.74 4.88 -53.12
C ASP A 959 -4.12 5.99 -53.99
N GLN A 960 -4.60 7.22 -53.78
CA GLN A 960 -4.10 8.45 -54.40
C GLN A 960 -3.89 9.51 -53.31
N ALA A 961 -2.64 9.76 -52.93
CA ALA A 961 -2.29 10.75 -51.93
C ALA A 961 -2.13 12.17 -52.54
N GLY A 962 -3.17 12.67 -53.20
CA GLY A 962 -3.21 14.00 -53.85
C GLY A 962 -4.51 14.77 -53.58
N PRO A 963 -4.52 16.11 -53.63
CA PRO A 963 -5.66 16.91 -53.18
C PRO A 963 -6.87 16.82 -54.13
N GLU A 964 -8.08 16.80 -53.56
CA GLU A 964 -9.34 16.92 -54.29
C GLU A 964 -9.39 18.20 -55.16
N ALA A 965 -9.95 18.08 -56.36
CA ALA A 965 -10.13 19.15 -57.34
C ALA A 965 -11.54 19.80 -57.31
#